data_AF-U3IIY3-F1
#
_entry.id   AF-U3IIY3-F1
#
_cell.length_a   1.000
_cell.length_b   1.000
_cell.length_c   1.000
_cell.angle_alpha   90.00
_cell.angle_beta   90.00
_cell.angle_gamma   90.00
#
_symmetry.space_group_name_H-M   'P 1'
#
loop_
_entity.id
_entity.type
_entity.pdbx_description
1 polymer ?
#
loop_
_entity_poly.entity_id
_entity_poly.type
_entity_poly.pdbx_seq_one_letter_code
_entity_poly.pdbx_strand_id
1 'polypeptide(L)'
;MWFIRRVFLCLIFLGICVTAPLEVQVVKDIFLNVYVPYSVVRGEQIELKGSVYNHRASSIKFCVKIAVGDGICSFGGSATTGSRIRGCNLKYLGSSSSSPFMFRILPLELGLHTINFTLLTDGNSETVVKTLRVMPEGIKKELHAGFTLDPQGVYGAVKRRQEFRYKIPLNLVPKTKIDRSVSVKGHLMGEVIATVLNPSGISILTNLPKGSAEAELMSIAPLFYVFHYLEASDNWHILGSKTLTSRTEMRRKMKEGIVSVLSYRNADFSYSMWKNGQASTWLTAFALRILGQVNQYINLDQISVCNSLLWLIDNCQMPDGSFNEFSDYQPVKLQGTLPREAKEKSLYLTAFSIIGIEKSMKICPTQKIHDAKNKAGDYLMKNAESAQSPFTMAIISYALALVDLNHQSSRLLFSALKKEASVIGEPPIYRFWKDSLKTLDHPTPNSVTAQMVETTAYALLTALLRGDKNYANPIIKWLSEEQRYGGGFYSTQDTINALEALTEYSLLVKRLNLDMSVKVAYKNYGDLHLFKLTEENFVGRTLTVPLEDDIYVSTGSSTGIATVNVRTVYNLIGTSEESCNFELKIVPKRDDGYRIEDGGPLGRIEACAKYKPSTREPQSGSAHAVMDIGLVSGLEANIEDLNTLASGVDQLIADYEIIDGHVVIQIDSVPADSFLCVGFRISELFHVGMRNPATFTVYEYHAPDKRCTIFYNPYGDEKLVRLCEGNECKCMEAECSRIQGRLDQSITADIRREAACQNDIAYVYKVNILSRREEGHFVKYSATILDLYKRGQAFAEKNNEITFVKKKTCTDVELSPGEQYLIMGKEALKISIGYSFRFQYPLDSSTWIEWWPSNTACTFCQEFLNRMEDFVEDLIISGC
;
A
#
# COMPACT_ATOMS: atom_id res chain seq x y z
N MET A 1 -14.02 -34.75 14.83
CA MET A 1 -15.00 -35.11 15.88
C MET A 1 -15.40 -33.84 16.59
N TRP A 2 -16.70 -33.58 16.73
CA TRP A 2 -17.22 -32.41 17.43
C TRP A 2 -17.73 -32.81 18.82
N PHE A 3 -17.42 -32.01 19.83
CA PHE A 3 -17.88 -32.23 21.20
C PHE A 3 -18.85 -31.11 21.59
N ILE A 4 -20.13 -31.43 21.65
CA ILE A 4 -21.17 -30.47 22.04
C ILE A 4 -21.33 -30.57 23.56
N ARG A 5 -20.84 -29.54 24.28
CA ARG A 5 -21.01 -29.42 25.73
C ARG A 5 -22.22 -28.55 26.02
N ARG A 6 -23.13 -29.02 26.88
CA ARG A 6 -24.29 -28.24 27.31
C ARG A 6 -24.23 -28.04 28.82
N VAL A 7 -24.39 -26.79 29.23
CA VAL A 7 -24.49 -26.38 30.63
C VAL A 7 -25.87 -25.75 30.79
N PHE A 8 -26.68 -26.31 31.69
CA PHE A 8 -28.00 -25.82 32.02
C PHE A 8 -27.98 -25.18 33.40
N LEU A 9 -28.63 -24.03 33.54
CA LEU A 9 -28.86 -23.38 34.82
C LEU A 9 -30.37 -23.36 35.08
N CYS A 10 -30.83 -24.06 36.12
CA CYS A 10 -32.23 -24.02 36.55
C CYS A 10 -32.35 -23.16 37.80
N LEU A 11 -32.96 -21.98 37.65
CA LEU A 11 -33.02 -20.93 38.68
C LEU A 11 -33.93 -21.25 39.87
N ILE A 12 -34.79 -22.27 39.77
CA ILE A 12 -35.89 -22.46 40.74
C ILE A 12 -35.59 -23.59 41.75
N PHE A 13 -34.97 -24.71 41.36
CA PHE A 13 -34.71 -25.82 42.33
C PHE A 13 -33.49 -26.74 42.06
N LEU A 14 -32.77 -26.63 40.94
CA LEU A 14 -31.82 -27.70 40.51
C LEU A 14 -30.37 -27.23 40.26
N GLY A 15 -30.07 -25.93 40.41
CA GLY A 15 -28.70 -25.41 40.29
C GLY A 15 -28.11 -25.50 38.87
N ILE A 16 -26.78 -25.62 38.79
CA ILE A 16 -26.04 -25.84 37.53
C ILE A 16 -25.94 -27.35 37.25
N CYS A 17 -26.30 -27.75 36.03
CA CYS A 17 -26.08 -29.09 35.51
C CYS A 17 -25.15 -29.02 34.29
N VAL A 18 -23.96 -29.62 34.41
CA VAL A 18 -23.04 -29.82 33.29
C VAL A 18 -23.30 -31.22 32.74
N THR A 19 -23.84 -31.30 31.53
CA THR A 19 -24.11 -32.59 30.88
C THR A 19 -22.83 -33.20 30.30
N ALA A 20 -22.82 -34.52 30.18
CA ALA A 20 -21.75 -35.22 29.46
C ALA A 20 -21.64 -34.68 28.03
N PRO A 21 -20.42 -34.47 27.49
CA PRO A 21 -20.23 -34.00 26.12
C PRO A 21 -20.91 -34.94 25.12
N LEU A 22 -21.75 -34.41 24.25
CA LEU A 22 -22.28 -35.17 23.12
C LEU A 22 -21.24 -35.20 22.02
N GLU A 23 -20.74 -36.41 21.73
CA GLU A 23 -19.79 -36.64 20.65
C GLU A 23 -20.52 -36.79 19.32
N VAL A 24 -20.17 -35.95 18.34
CA VAL A 24 -20.74 -36.00 17.00
C VAL A 24 -19.60 -36.19 15.99
N GLN A 25 -19.55 -37.36 15.37
CA GLN A 25 -18.58 -37.67 14.35
C GLN A 25 -19.11 -37.23 12.97
N VAL A 26 -18.52 -36.17 12.42
CA VAL A 26 -18.77 -35.74 11.03
C VAL A 26 -17.60 -36.26 10.19
N VAL A 27 -17.87 -37.27 9.36
CA VAL A 27 -16.88 -37.89 8.47
C VAL A 27 -17.46 -37.96 7.07
N LYS A 28 -16.59 -37.74 6.09
CA LYS A 28 -16.90 -37.91 4.68
C LYS A 28 -15.93 -38.93 4.12
N ASP A 29 -16.44 -40.04 3.61
CA ASP A 29 -15.58 -41.16 3.22
C ASP A 29 -14.78 -40.89 1.95
N ILE A 30 -15.33 -40.07 1.04
CA ILE A 30 -14.71 -39.70 -0.21
C ILE A 30 -14.81 -38.20 -0.34
N PHE A 31 -13.67 -37.52 -0.47
CA PHE A 31 -13.64 -36.08 -0.62
C PHE A 31 -12.46 -35.61 -1.48
N LEU A 32 -12.64 -34.40 -2.00
CA LEU A 32 -11.67 -33.70 -2.83
C LEU A 32 -11.00 -32.58 -2.01
N ASN A 33 -9.67 -32.53 -1.99
CA ASN A 33 -8.93 -31.39 -1.47
C ASN A 33 -8.14 -30.71 -2.59
N VAL A 34 -8.22 -29.39 -2.68
CA VAL A 34 -7.56 -28.60 -3.72
C VAL A 34 -6.87 -27.40 -3.09
N TYR A 35 -5.59 -27.23 -3.42
CA TYR A 35 -4.78 -26.10 -3.01
C TYR A 35 -4.86 -25.02 -4.10
N VAL A 36 -5.34 -23.83 -3.72
CA VAL A 36 -5.37 -22.64 -4.58
C VAL A 36 -4.59 -21.55 -3.87
N PRO A 37 -3.63 -20.89 -4.53
CA PRO A 37 -2.83 -19.84 -3.91
C PRO A 37 -3.66 -18.65 -3.46
N TYR A 38 -3.09 -17.87 -2.53
CA TYR A 38 -3.67 -16.61 -2.11
C TYR A 38 -3.86 -15.65 -3.29
N SER A 39 -2.83 -15.49 -4.12
CA SER A 39 -2.83 -14.67 -5.33
C SER A 39 -1.84 -15.19 -6.37
N VAL A 40 -2.08 -14.83 -7.63
CA VAL A 40 -1.23 -15.12 -8.79
C VAL A 40 -1.15 -13.90 -9.69
N VAL A 41 -0.04 -13.70 -10.39
CA VAL A 41 0.11 -12.58 -11.31
C VAL A 41 -0.44 -12.97 -12.69
N ARG A 42 -1.11 -12.04 -13.38
CA ARG A 42 -1.62 -12.26 -14.74
C ARG A 42 -0.50 -12.73 -15.68
N GLY A 43 -0.79 -13.76 -16.49
CA GLY A 43 0.14 -14.35 -17.45
C GLY A 43 1.07 -15.42 -16.90
N GLU A 44 1.02 -15.74 -15.60
CA GLU A 44 1.77 -16.87 -15.02
C GLU A 44 1.06 -18.20 -15.28
N GLN A 45 1.82 -19.23 -15.64
CA GLN A 45 1.28 -20.58 -15.80
C GLN A 45 1.31 -21.28 -14.45
N ILE A 46 0.16 -21.76 -13.98
CA ILE A 46 0.06 -22.33 -12.62
C ILE A 46 -0.36 -23.78 -12.71
N GLU A 47 0.37 -24.64 -12.02
CA GLU A 47 -0.03 -26.03 -11.80
C GLU A 47 -0.77 -26.16 -10.46
N LEU A 48 -2.11 -26.21 -10.51
CA LEU A 48 -2.94 -26.44 -9.33
C LEU A 48 -2.92 -27.92 -8.96
N LYS A 49 -2.50 -28.18 -7.71
CA LYS A 49 -2.41 -29.53 -7.15
C LYS A 49 -3.58 -29.80 -6.21
N GLY A 50 -4.04 -31.05 -6.22
CA GLY A 50 -5.03 -31.53 -5.27
C GLY A 50 -4.97 -33.04 -5.12
N SER A 51 -5.71 -33.54 -4.14
CA SER A 51 -5.76 -34.96 -3.82
C SER A 51 -7.21 -35.41 -3.60
N VAL A 52 -7.53 -36.58 -4.12
CA VAL A 52 -8.76 -37.30 -3.81
C VAL A 52 -8.45 -38.31 -2.72
N TYR A 53 -9.25 -38.30 -1.66
CA TYR A 53 -9.10 -39.22 -0.53
C TYR A 53 -10.24 -40.23 -0.55
N ASN A 54 -9.89 -41.50 -0.35
CA ASN A 54 -10.85 -42.58 -0.16
C ASN A 54 -10.60 -43.26 1.19
N HIS A 55 -11.44 -42.98 2.18
CA HIS A 55 -11.42 -43.64 3.48
C HIS A 55 -12.29 -44.91 3.53
N ARG A 56 -12.95 -45.29 2.43
CA ARG A 56 -13.70 -46.56 2.39
C ARG A 56 -12.76 -47.75 2.38
N ALA A 57 -13.27 -48.87 2.87
CA ALA A 57 -12.61 -50.17 2.81
C ALA A 57 -12.60 -50.79 1.40
N SER A 58 -13.31 -50.20 0.42
CA SER A 58 -13.36 -50.65 -0.97
C SER A 58 -12.73 -49.63 -1.92
N SER A 59 -12.22 -50.12 -3.05
CA SER A 59 -11.70 -49.28 -4.13
C SER A 59 -12.83 -48.57 -4.88
N ILE A 60 -12.56 -47.37 -5.38
CA ILE A 60 -13.50 -46.58 -6.17
C ILE A 60 -12.92 -46.23 -7.53
N LYS A 61 -13.81 -46.04 -8.52
CA LYS A 61 -13.47 -45.31 -9.74
C LYS A 61 -13.81 -43.85 -9.54
N PHE A 62 -12.90 -42.98 -9.93
CA PHE A 62 -13.10 -41.55 -9.81
C PHE A 62 -12.54 -40.80 -11.01
N CYS A 63 -13.07 -39.62 -11.26
CA CYS A 63 -12.45 -38.65 -12.16
C CYS A 63 -12.71 -37.24 -11.65
N VAL A 64 -11.74 -36.33 -11.82
CA VAL A 64 -11.85 -34.93 -11.43
C VAL A 64 -11.92 -34.09 -12.69
N LYS A 65 -12.84 -33.12 -12.72
CA LYS A 65 -12.96 -32.11 -13.76
C LYS A 65 -12.69 -30.72 -13.18
N ILE A 66 -12.13 -29.84 -14.01
CA ILE A 66 -12.02 -28.41 -13.72
C ILE A 66 -12.94 -27.65 -14.66
N ALA A 67 -13.64 -26.65 -14.14
CA ALA A 67 -14.36 -25.65 -14.92
C ALA A 67 -13.89 -24.26 -14.49
N VAL A 68 -13.52 -23.45 -15.49
CA VAL A 68 -13.00 -22.09 -15.34
C VAL A 68 -13.87 -21.12 -16.15
N GLY A 69 -13.92 -19.85 -15.73
CA GLY A 69 -14.55 -18.79 -16.52
C GLY A 69 -13.66 -18.26 -17.65
N ASP A 70 -14.21 -17.40 -18.50
CA ASP A 70 -13.53 -16.89 -19.72
C ASP A 70 -12.22 -16.14 -19.43
N GLY A 71 -12.07 -15.57 -18.23
CA GLY A 71 -10.85 -14.88 -17.80
C GLY A 71 -9.66 -15.80 -17.45
N ILE A 72 -9.84 -17.13 -17.50
CA ILE A 72 -8.78 -18.13 -17.27
C ILE A 72 -8.75 -19.13 -18.42
N CYS A 73 -7.58 -19.29 -19.03
CA CYS A 73 -7.34 -20.34 -20.01
C CYS A 73 -6.90 -21.63 -19.32
N SER A 74 -7.54 -22.75 -19.64
CA SER A 74 -7.15 -24.08 -19.14
C SER A 74 -6.41 -24.86 -20.23
N PHE A 75 -5.27 -25.45 -19.87
CA PHE A 75 -4.49 -26.24 -20.80
C PHE A 75 -5.19 -27.60 -21.04
N GLY A 76 -5.36 -27.99 -22.30
CA GLY A 76 -6.03 -29.25 -22.67
C GLY A 76 -7.56 -29.19 -22.77
N GLY A 77 -8.18 -28.00 -22.63
CA GLY A 77 -9.62 -27.80 -22.82
C GLY A 77 -9.91 -26.78 -23.91
N SER A 78 -10.58 -27.19 -25.00
CA SER A 78 -11.19 -26.24 -25.93
C SER A 78 -12.28 -25.48 -25.17
N ALA A 79 -12.14 -24.16 -25.05
CA ALA A 79 -13.23 -23.29 -24.65
C ALA A 79 -14.39 -23.48 -25.63
N THR A 80 -15.42 -24.21 -25.21
CA THR A 80 -16.71 -24.24 -25.90
C THR A 80 -17.79 -24.02 -24.86
N THR A 81 -18.23 -22.78 -24.77
CA THR A 81 -19.60 -22.43 -24.40
C THR A 81 -20.54 -23.29 -25.25
N GLY A 82 -21.16 -24.30 -24.64
CA GLY A 82 -22.14 -25.16 -25.30
C GLY A 82 -21.73 -26.63 -25.38
N SER A 83 -22.26 -27.41 -24.43
CA SER A 83 -22.75 -28.78 -24.65
C SER A 83 -21.93 -29.70 -25.58
N ARG A 84 -20.71 -30.10 -25.16
CA ARG A 84 -20.10 -31.41 -25.47
C ARG A 84 -18.87 -31.66 -24.58
N ILE A 85 -19.16 -32.15 -23.38
CA ILE A 85 -18.21 -32.66 -22.39
C ILE A 85 -17.48 -33.88 -22.98
N ARG A 86 -16.22 -33.75 -23.42
CA ARG A 86 -15.37 -34.90 -23.81
C ARG A 86 -14.39 -35.26 -22.68
N GLY A 87 -14.42 -36.54 -22.29
CA GLY A 87 -13.28 -37.31 -21.76
C GLY A 87 -12.81 -37.04 -20.33
N CYS A 88 -13.56 -37.47 -19.32
CA CYS A 88 -12.98 -37.64 -17.98
C CYS A 88 -12.41 -39.06 -17.88
N ASN A 89 -11.09 -39.21 -17.86
CA ASN A 89 -10.46 -40.53 -17.72
C ASN A 89 -10.64 -41.05 -16.29
N LEU A 90 -11.50 -42.06 -16.11
CA LEU A 90 -11.73 -42.71 -14.82
C LEU A 90 -10.44 -43.39 -14.35
N LYS A 91 -9.96 -43.00 -13.17
CA LYS A 91 -8.84 -43.60 -12.46
C LYS A 91 -9.36 -44.48 -11.32
N TYR A 92 -8.59 -45.50 -10.95
CA TYR A 92 -8.87 -46.32 -9.78
C TYR A 92 -8.15 -45.77 -8.57
N LEU A 93 -8.85 -45.72 -7.43
CA LEU A 93 -8.31 -45.37 -6.13
C LEU A 93 -8.55 -46.54 -5.17
N GLY A 94 -7.48 -47.05 -4.56
CA GLY A 94 -7.55 -48.16 -3.60
C GLY A 94 -8.30 -47.79 -2.32
N SER A 95 -8.57 -48.79 -1.48
CA SER A 95 -9.13 -48.55 -0.14
C SER A 95 -8.14 -47.77 0.74
N SER A 96 -8.66 -46.92 1.62
CA SER A 96 -7.87 -46.14 2.59
C SER A 96 -6.64 -45.43 1.99
N SER A 97 -6.76 -44.93 0.75
CA SER A 97 -5.65 -44.36 -0.01
C SER A 97 -6.00 -42.98 -0.57
N SER A 98 -4.99 -42.28 -1.08
CA SER A 98 -5.17 -40.99 -1.76
C SER A 98 -4.49 -40.99 -3.12
N SER A 99 -5.04 -40.23 -4.07
CA SER A 99 -4.43 -40.05 -5.39
C SER A 99 -4.36 -38.56 -5.75
N PRO A 100 -3.18 -38.07 -6.17
CA PRO A 100 -3.02 -36.69 -6.59
C PRO A 100 -3.56 -36.49 -8.01
N PHE A 101 -4.02 -35.27 -8.28
CA PHE A 101 -4.31 -34.78 -9.61
C PHE A 101 -3.75 -33.36 -9.77
N MET A 102 -3.54 -32.96 -11.02
CA MET A 102 -2.95 -31.67 -11.37
C MET A 102 -3.71 -31.07 -12.55
N PHE A 103 -3.95 -29.77 -12.49
CA PHE A 103 -4.49 -28.98 -13.60
C PHE A 103 -3.59 -27.78 -13.87
N ARG A 104 -3.28 -27.54 -15.14
CA ARG A 104 -2.54 -26.35 -15.55
C ARG A 104 -3.54 -25.29 -16.03
N ILE A 105 -3.34 -24.06 -15.58
CA ILE A 105 -4.15 -22.90 -15.97
C ILE A 105 -3.27 -21.66 -16.22
N LEU A 106 -3.79 -20.71 -16.99
CA LEU A 106 -3.19 -19.41 -17.27
C LEU A 106 -4.26 -18.31 -17.07
N PRO A 107 -4.13 -17.44 -16.06
CA PRO A 107 -5.06 -16.34 -15.85
C PRO A 107 -4.76 -15.19 -16.82
N LEU A 108 -5.79 -14.74 -17.54
CA LEU A 108 -5.71 -13.70 -18.58
C LEU A 108 -6.31 -12.37 -18.11
N GLU A 109 -7.31 -12.40 -17.24
CA GLU A 109 -8.00 -11.21 -16.75
C GLU A 109 -7.74 -10.96 -15.26
N LEU A 110 -7.68 -9.69 -14.88
CA LEU A 110 -7.47 -9.28 -13.49
C LEU A 110 -8.75 -9.48 -12.64
N GLY A 111 -8.57 -9.69 -11.34
CA GLY A 111 -9.68 -9.75 -10.38
C GLY A 111 -9.89 -11.14 -9.78
N LEU A 112 -11.10 -11.37 -9.26
CA LEU A 112 -11.48 -12.61 -8.59
C LEU A 112 -12.20 -13.53 -9.57
N HIS A 113 -11.66 -14.73 -9.77
CA HIS A 113 -12.19 -15.72 -10.71
C HIS A 113 -12.60 -16.99 -9.97
N THR A 114 -13.79 -17.50 -10.27
CA THR A 114 -14.29 -18.73 -9.66
C THR A 114 -13.80 -19.95 -10.45
N ILE A 115 -13.28 -20.95 -9.75
CA ILE A 115 -12.83 -22.23 -10.29
C ILE A 115 -13.58 -23.36 -9.60
N ASN A 116 -14.24 -24.19 -10.40
CA ASN A 116 -15.01 -25.33 -9.91
C ASN A 116 -14.25 -26.62 -10.18
N PHE A 117 -14.03 -27.42 -9.13
CA PHE A 117 -13.47 -28.76 -9.24
C PHE A 117 -14.55 -29.79 -8.94
N THR A 118 -14.93 -30.59 -9.93
CA THR A 118 -15.98 -31.59 -9.80
C THR A 118 -15.37 -33.00 -9.76
N LEU A 119 -15.49 -33.66 -8.61
CA LEU A 119 -15.21 -35.08 -8.42
C LEU A 119 -16.43 -35.89 -8.86
N LEU A 120 -16.22 -36.82 -9.79
CA LEU A 120 -17.20 -37.77 -10.28
C LEU A 120 -16.81 -39.18 -9.84
N THR A 121 -17.78 -39.92 -9.31
CA THR A 121 -17.65 -41.34 -8.93
C THR A 121 -18.83 -42.13 -9.52
N ASP A 122 -18.83 -43.46 -9.39
CA ASP A 122 -19.84 -44.35 -9.99
C ASP A 122 -21.31 -44.07 -9.56
N GLY A 123 -21.56 -43.29 -8.50
CA GLY A 123 -22.92 -42.94 -8.08
C GLY A 123 -23.09 -41.55 -7.44
N ASN A 124 -22.00 -40.80 -7.21
CA ASN A 124 -22.04 -39.50 -6.55
C ASN A 124 -21.15 -38.49 -7.30
N SER A 125 -21.50 -37.21 -7.17
CA SER A 125 -20.64 -36.11 -7.57
C SER A 125 -20.46 -35.12 -6.43
N GLU A 126 -19.28 -34.54 -6.33
CA GLU A 126 -18.97 -33.46 -5.41
C GLU A 126 -18.32 -32.32 -6.19
N THR A 127 -18.72 -31.08 -5.92
CA THR A 127 -18.06 -29.91 -6.49
C THR A 127 -17.46 -29.05 -5.38
N VAL A 128 -16.18 -28.76 -5.49
CA VAL A 128 -15.46 -27.80 -4.64
C VAL A 128 -15.29 -26.51 -5.43
N VAL A 129 -15.87 -25.43 -4.92
CA VAL A 129 -15.76 -24.09 -5.50
C VAL A 129 -14.62 -23.35 -4.80
N LYS A 130 -13.68 -22.83 -5.59
CA LYS A 130 -12.56 -22.01 -5.11
C LYS A 130 -12.53 -20.69 -5.85
N THR A 131 -11.93 -19.68 -5.24
CA THR A 131 -11.71 -18.37 -5.85
C THR A 131 -10.23 -18.15 -6.05
N LEU A 132 -9.82 -17.86 -7.28
CA LEU A 132 -8.46 -17.47 -7.63
C LEU A 132 -8.39 -15.94 -7.75
N ARG A 133 -7.44 -15.32 -7.07
CA ARG A 133 -7.19 -13.89 -7.10
C ARG A 133 -6.05 -13.58 -8.06
N VAL A 134 -6.37 -12.92 -9.17
CA VAL A 134 -5.40 -12.53 -10.20
C VAL A 134 -5.01 -11.07 -10.01
N MET A 135 -3.73 -10.86 -9.74
CA MET A 135 -3.12 -9.55 -9.50
C MET A 135 -2.47 -9.01 -10.78
N PRO A 136 -2.42 -7.68 -10.94
CA PRO A 136 -1.67 -7.03 -12.01
C PRO A 136 -0.17 -7.20 -11.81
N GLU A 137 0.58 -7.10 -12.91
CA GLU A 137 2.03 -7.02 -12.91
C GLU A 137 2.52 -5.67 -12.33
N GLY A 138 3.80 -5.58 -12.00
CA GLY A 138 4.44 -4.31 -11.60
C GLY A 138 4.26 -3.94 -10.13
N ILE A 139 4.44 -2.65 -9.83
CA ILE A 139 4.38 -2.11 -8.46
C ILE A 139 3.12 -1.29 -8.28
N LYS A 140 2.31 -1.67 -7.29
CA LYS A 140 1.13 -0.92 -6.88
C LYS A 140 1.53 0.44 -6.30
N LYS A 141 0.92 1.51 -6.80
CA LYS A 141 1.03 2.87 -6.28
C LYS A 141 -0.34 3.39 -5.89
N GLU A 142 -0.38 4.09 -4.77
CA GLU A 142 -1.57 4.76 -4.26
C GLU A 142 -1.29 6.26 -4.13
N LEU A 143 -2.13 7.08 -4.74
CA LEU A 143 -2.11 8.53 -4.63
C LEU A 143 -3.39 9.02 -3.96
N HIS A 144 -3.25 10.07 -3.18
CA HIS A 144 -4.36 10.72 -2.48
C HIS A 144 -4.39 12.20 -2.84
N ALA A 145 -5.60 12.72 -3.07
CA ALA A 145 -5.83 14.16 -3.24
C ALA A 145 -7.04 14.55 -2.38
N GLY A 146 -6.79 15.30 -1.31
CA GLY A 146 -7.81 15.84 -0.43
C GLY A 146 -8.21 17.27 -0.80
N PHE A 147 -9.43 17.65 -0.44
CA PHE A 147 -9.94 19.00 -0.58
C PHE A 147 -11.04 19.30 0.45
N THR A 148 -11.07 20.53 0.97
CA THR A 148 -12.10 20.95 1.94
C THR A 148 -13.11 21.89 1.29
N LEU A 149 -14.38 21.48 1.26
CA LEU A 149 -15.51 22.33 0.89
C LEU A 149 -15.94 23.16 2.10
N ASP A 150 -15.78 24.47 1.96
CA ASP A 150 -16.15 25.47 2.95
C ASP A 150 -16.97 26.57 2.24
N PRO A 151 -18.28 26.36 2.04
CA PRO A 151 -19.14 27.30 1.33
C PRO A 151 -19.36 28.62 2.07
N GLN A 152 -19.07 28.68 3.38
CA GLN A 152 -19.23 29.87 4.21
C GLN A 152 -17.90 30.59 4.49
N GLY A 153 -16.76 29.97 4.18
CA GLY A 153 -15.44 30.54 4.41
C GLY A 153 -15.05 30.63 5.89
N VAL A 154 -15.54 29.71 6.73
CA VAL A 154 -15.23 29.65 8.17
C VAL A 154 -13.73 29.60 8.43
N TYR A 155 -13.00 28.89 7.57
CA TYR A 155 -11.56 28.67 7.69
C TYR A 155 -10.76 29.62 6.79
N GLY A 156 -11.36 30.75 6.39
CA GLY A 156 -10.67 31.89 5.80
C GLY A 156 -10.88 32.08 4.29
N ALA A 157 -11.39 31.08 3.57
CA ALA A 157 -11.69 31.23 2.15
C ALA A 157 -12.88 30.37 1.72
N VAL A 158 -13.85 31.00 1.03
CA VAL A 158 -14.99 30.30 0.43
C VAL A 158 -14.49 29.36 -0.67
N LYS A 159 -14.74 28.07 -0.49
CA LYS A 159 -14.37 27.02 -1.45
C LYS A 159 -15.58 26.13 -1.73
N ARG A 160 -16.08 26.21 -2.96
CA ARG A 160 -17.29 25.50 -3.41
C ARG A 160 -17.06 24.53 -4.55
N ARG A 161 -15.88 24.51 -5.16
CA ARG A 161 -15.56 23.67 -6.32
C ARG A 161 -14.10 23.25 -6.31
N GLN A 162 -13.85 22.00 -6.70
CA GLN A 162 -12.52 21.46 -6.97
C GLN A 162 -12.54 20.57 -8.23
N GLU A 163 -11.47 20.63 -9.02
CA GLU A 163 -11.21 19.74 -10.15
C GLU A 163 -10.14 18.71 -9.76
N PHE A 164 -10.42 17.44 -10.01
CA PHE A 164 -9.47 16.34 -9.87
C PHE A 164 -9.19 15.77 -11.26
N ARG A 165 -8.01 16.08 -11.79
CA ARG A 165 -7.63 15.71 -13.15
C ARG A 165 -7.33 14.23 -13.28
N TYR A 166 -7.79 13.61 -14.36
CA TYR A 166 -7.36 12.26 -14.73
C TYR A 166 -5.99 12.35 -15.39
N LYS A 167 -4.99 11.71 -14.78
CA LYS A 167 -3.61 11.67 -15.29
C LYS A 167 -3.16 10.23 -15.39
N ILE A 168 -2.79 9.81 -16.60
CA ILE A 168 -2.14 8.53 -16.83
C ILE A 168 -0.67 8.69 -16.40
N PRO A 169 -0.18 7.89 -15.43
CA PRO A 169 1.21 7.98 -14.99
C PRO A 169 2.14 7.43 -16.07
N LEU A 170 3.39 7.90 -16.05
CA LEU A 170 4.45 7.30 -16.85
C LEU A 170 4.62 5.85 -16.43
N ASN A 171 4.85 4.96 -17.41
CA ASN A 171 5.11 3.54 -17.16
C ASN A 171 3.93 2.79 -16.52
N LEU A 172 2.68 3.21 -16.77
CA LEU A 172 1.49 2.41 -16.41
C LEU A 172 1.59 1.02 -17.04
N VAL A 173 1.29 -0.01 -16.25
CA VAL A 173 1.21 -1.40 -16.72
C VAL A 173 0.10 -1.52 -17.77
N PRO A 174 0.40 -2.01 -18.99
CA PRO A 174 -0.62 -2.08 -20.03
C PRO A 174 -1.81 -2.95 -19.66
N LYS A 175 -2.99 -2.62 -20.22
CA LYS A 175 -4.25 -3.30 -19.93
C LYS A 175 -4.59 -3.36 -18.44
N THR A 176 -4.19 -2.32 -17.69
CA THR A 176 -4.64 -2.09 -16.31
C THR A 176 -5.45 -0.81 -16.28
N LYS A 177 -6.51 -0.80 -15.47
CA LYS A 177 -7.33 0.39 -15.25
C LYS A 177 -6.78 1.15 -14.05
N ILE A 178 -6.85 2.47 -14.11
CA ILE A 178 -6.57 3.34 -12.97
C ILE A 178 -7.82 3.33 -12.09
N ASP A 179 -7.74 2.68 -10.94
CA ASP A 179 -8.86 2.63 -10.00
C ASP A 179 -8.95 3.95 -9.22
N ARG A 180 -10.07 4.65 -9.37
CA ARG A 180 -10.32 5.91 -8.67
C ARG A 180 -11.56 5.79 -7.81
N SER A 181 -11.46 6.29 -6.59
CA SER A 181 -12.60 6.38 -5.67
C SER A 181 -12.65 7.76 -5.01
N VAL A 182 -13.87 8.25 -4.81
CA VAL A 182 -14.17 9.53 -4.18
C VAL A 182 -14.90 9.26 -2.87
N SER A 183 -14.34 9.75 -1.78
CA SER A 183 -14.98 9.81 -0.46
C SER A 183 -15.42 11.25 -0.20
N VAL A 184 -16.67 11.45 0.20
CA VAL A 184 -17.21 12.74 0.63
C VAL A 184 -17.81 12.58 2.02
N LYS A 185 -17.28 13.32 2.99
CA LYS A 185 -17.74 13.29 4.40
C LYS A 185 -18.02 14.69 4.90
N GLY A 186 -19.02 14.83 5.74
CA GLY A 186 -19.27 16.04 6.52
C GLY A 186 -18.39 16.07 7.77
N HIS A 187 -18.07 17.28 8.23
CA HIS A 187 -17.17 17.57 9.36
C HIS A 187 -15.70 17.23 9.08
N LEU A 188 -14.79 17.92 9.77
CA LEU A 188 -13.34 17.66 9.64
C LEU A 188 -12.97 16.24 10.07
N MET A 189 -13.59 15.74 11.14
CA MET A 189 -13.38 14.38 11.66
C MET A 189 -14.17 13.29 10.91
N GLY A 190 -14.94 13.64 9.87
CA GLY A 190 -15.89 12.75 9.23
C GLY A 190 -15.26 11.48 8.63
N GLU A 191 -14.09 11.60 8.02
CA GLU A 191 -13.37 10.46 7.42
C GLU A 191 -12.91 9.46 8.50
N VAL A 192 -12.31 9.97 9.58
CA VAL A 192 -11.82 9.14 10.72
C VAL A 192 -12.97 8.45 11.43
N ILE A 193 -14.08 9.17 11.68
CA ILE A 193 -15.29 8.60 12.28
C ILE A 193 -15.82 7.47 11.42
N ALA A 194 -15.92 7.67 10.10
CA ALA A 194 -16.39 6.64 9.18
C ALA A 194 -15.49 5.40 9.19
N THR A 195 -14.17 5.58 9.28
CA THR A 195 -13.21 4.48 9.34
C THR A 195 -13.28 3.69 10.64
N VAL A 196 -13.32 4.37 11.79
CA VAL A 196 -13.36 3.71 13.11
C VAL A 196 -14.66 2.90 13.31
N LEU A 197 -15.76 3.34 12.70
CA LEU A 197 -17.05 2.62 12.71
C LEU A 197 -17.05 1.36 11.83
N ASN A 198 -16.11 1.23 10.89
CA ASN A 198 -15.97 0.04 10.06
C ASN A 198 -15.16 -1.04 10.83
N PRO A 199 -15.66 -2.29 10.97
CA PRO A 199 -14.94 -3.37 11.64
C PRO A 199 -13.50 -3.59 11.15
N SER A 200 -13.23 -3.42 9.85
CA SER A 200 -11.90 -3.53 9.24
C SER A 200 -11.21 -2.18 8.98
N GLY A 201 -11.80 -1.06 9.42
CA GLY A 201 -11.30 0.26 9.07
C GLY A 201 -10.06 0.69 9.83
N ILE A 202 -9.89 0.27 11.09
CA ILE A 202 -8.76 0.73 11.93
C ILE A 202 -7.41 0.34 11.31
N SER A 203 -7.30 -0.82 10.65
CA SER A 203 -6.08 -1.23 9.95
C SER A 203 -5.76 -0.41 8.69
N ILE A 204 -6.69 0.42 8.21
CA ILE A 204 -6.50 1.31 7.04
C ILE A 204 -5.85 2.65 7.47
N LEU A 205 -5.89 2.99 8.77
CA LEU A 205 -5.35 4.25 9.27
C LEU A 205 -3.82 4.33 9.15
N THR A 206 -3.15 3.17 9.15
CA THR A 206 -1.72 3.04 8.89
C THR A 206 -1.49 1.81 8.03
N ASN A 207 -1.04 2.00 6.78
CA ASN A 207 -0.58 0.92 5.89
C ASN A 207 0.79 0.37 6.33
N LEU A 208 1.05 0.31 7.64
CA LEU A 208 2.31 -0.08 8.26
C LEU A 208 2.15 -1.45 8.93
N PRO A 209 3.22 -2.26 8.98
CA PRO A 209 3.15 -3.58 9.58
C PRO A 209 2.83 -3.51 11.08
N LYS A 210 2.18 -4.57 11.58
CA LYS A 210 2.02 -4.80 13.01
C LYS A 210 3.28 -5.45 13.57
N GLY A 211 3.39 -5.52 14.89
CA GLY A 211 4.53 -6.18 15.54
C GLY A 211 5.22 -5.38 16.63
N SER A 212 5.16 -4.05 16.52
CA SER A 212 5.69 -3.14 17.52
C SER A 212 4.62 -2.72 18.51
N ALA A 213 5.04 -2.35 19.73
CA ALA A 213 4.13 -1.77 20.72
C ALA A 213 3.48 -0.46 20.24
N GLU A 214 4.18 0.29 19.38
CA GLU A 214 3.64 1.48 18.73
C GLU A 214 2.46 1.17 17.82
N ALA A 215 2.55 0.12 17.00
CA ALA A 215 1.44 -0.32 16.16
C ALA A 215 0.22 -0.73 17.00
N GLU A 216 0.44 -1.36 18.16
CA GLU A 216 -0.63 -1.68 19.10
C GLU A 216 -1.27 -0.42 19.72
N LEU A 217 -0.46 0.59 20.07
CA LEU A 217 -0.98 1.90 20.51
C LEU A 217 -1.77 2.62 19.40
N MET A 218 -1.39 2.42 18.14
CA MET A 218 -2.09 2.96 16.98
C MET A 218 -3.48 2.31 16.78
N SER A 219 -3.71 1.10 17.32
CA SER A 219 -5.06 0.52 17.35
C SER A 219 -6.00 1.23 18.34
N ILE A 220 -5.45 1.99 19.29
CA ILE A 220 -6.17 2.68 20.37
C ILE A 220 -6.34 4.16 20.05
N ALA A 221 -5.26 4.86 19.65
CA ALA A 221 -5.22 6.32 19.63
C ALA A 221 -6.28 6.96 18.70
N PRO A 222 -6.46 6.53 17.44
CA PRO A 222 -7.50 7.09 16.56
C PRO A 222 -8.91 6.84 17.07
N LEU A 223 -9.13 5.65 17.63
CA LEU A 223 -10.39 5.26 18.26
C LEU A 223 -10.69 6.14 19.47
N PHE A 224 -9.67 6.43 20.29
CA PHE A 224 -9.77 7.37 21.40
C PHE A 224 -10.13 8.79 20.93
N TYR A 225 -9.46 9.35 19.92
CA TYR A 225 -9.75 10.71 19.46
C TYR A 225 -11.16 10.84 18.86
N VAL A 226 -11.64 9.82 18.14
CA VAL A 226 -13.04 9.76 17.70
C VAL A 226 -13.99 9.71 18.88
N PHE A 227 -13.72 8.84 19.87
CA PHE A 227 -14.55 8.75 21.07
C PHE A 227 -14.56 10.06 21.86
N HIS A 228 -13.39 10.66 22.05
CA HIS A 228 -13.19 11.93 22.75
C HIS A 228 -13.96 13.05 22.05
N TYR A 229 -13.85 13.14 20.71
CA TYR A 229 -14.64 14.07 19.92
C TYR A 229 -16.14 13.88 20.18
N LEU A 230 -16.67 12.66 19.98
CA LEU A 230 -18.11 12.39 20.11
C LEU A 230 -18.65 12.67 21.52
N GLU A 231 -17.88 12.32 22.55
CA GLU A 231 -18.26 12.48 23.95
C GLU A 231 -18.14 13.94 24.41
N ALA A 232 -17.01 14.60 24.14
CA ALA A 232 -16.76 15.97 24.61
C ALA A 232 -17.59 17.03 23.86
N SER A 233 -18.00 16.75 22.62
CA SER A 233 -18.87 17.63 21.82
C SER A 233 -20.36 17.28 21.88
N ASP A 234 -20.75 16.24 22.64
CA ASP A 234 -22.12 15.70 22.69
C ASP A 234 -22.71 15.35 21.30
N ASN A 235 -21.84 14.81 20.43
CA ASN A 235 -22.15 14.53 19.02
C ASN A 235 -22.52 13.07 18.75
N TRP A 236 -22.85 12.29 19.77
CA TRP A 236 -23.29 10.91 19.60
C TRP A 236 -24.50 10.76 18.67
N HIS A 237 -25.37 11.79 18.62
CA HIS A 237 -26.57 11.82 17.76
C HIS A 237 -26.27 11.62 16.27
N ILE A 238 -25.06 11.97 15.79
CA ILE A 238 -24.69 11.78 14.37
C ILE A 238 -24.73 10.30 13.94
N LEU A 239 -24.59 9.37 14.88
CA LEU A 239 -24.62 7.93 14.61
C LEU A 239 -26.04 7.34 14.59
N GLY A 240 -27.06 8.16 14.89
CA GLY A 240 -28.47 7.75 14.90
C GLY A 240 -28.74 6.54 15.81
N SER A 241 -29.46 5.56 15.29
CA SER A 241 -29.82 4.33 16.03
C SER A 241 -28.63 3.46 16.44
N LYS A 242 -27.46 3.63 15.81
CA LYS A 242 -26.25 2.85 16.12
C LYS A 242 -25.44 3.42 17.27
N THR A 243 -25.87 4.53 17.89
CA THR A 243 -25.15 5.24 18.94
C THR A 243 -24.72 4.34 20.09
N LEU A 244 -25.67 3.64 20.74
CA LEU A 244 -25.38 2.84 21.92
C LEU A 244 -24.44 1.66 21.61
N THR A 245 -24.69 0.97 20.50
CA THR A 245 -23.87 -0.15 20.03
C THR A 245 -22.46 0.32 19.69
N SER A 246 -22.32 1.42 18.94
CA SER A 246 -21.02 1.96 18.54
C SER A 246 -20.23 2.45 19.74
N ARG A 247 -20.87 3.16 20.69
CA ARG A 247 -20.24 3.61 21.94
C ARG A 247 -19.71 2.44 22.77
N THR A 248 -20.50 1.38 22.92
CA THR A 248 -20.10 0.18 23.67
C THR A 248 -18.96 -0.55 22.97
N GLU A 249 -19.06 -0.70 21.65
CA GLU A 249 -18.06 -1.36 20.82
C GLU A 249 -16.73 -0.62 20.81
N MET A 250 -16.75 0.71 20.71
CA MET A 250 -15.55 1.54 20.80
C MET A 250 -14.86 1.38 22.15
N ARG A 251 -15.62 1.36 23.26
CA ARG A 251 -15.05 1.11 24.59
C ARG A 251 -14.47 -0.30 24.72
N ARG A 252 -15.13 -1.31 24.16
CA ARG A 252 -14.63 -2.69 24.14
C ARG A 252 -13.30 -2.77 23.37
N LYS A 253 -13.25 -2.21 22.16
CA LYS A 253 -12.04 -2.18 21.33
C LYS A 253 -10.88 -1.44 22.00
N MET A 254 -11.14 -0.30 22.65
CA MET A 254 -10.09 0.40 23.42
C MET A 254 -9.57 -0.47 24.58
N LYS A 255 -10.45 -1.19 25.31
CA LYS A 255 -10.01 -2.14 26.36
C LYS A 255 -9.17 -3.27 25.79
N GLU A 256 -9.54 -3.81 24.64
CA GLU A 256 -8.77 -4.86 23.96
C GLU A 256 -7.39 -4.37 23.52
N GLY A 257 -7.31 -3.16 22.96
CA GLY A 257 -6.04 -2.53 22.63
C GLY A 257 -5.16 -2.27 23.87
N ILE A 258 -5.76 -1.84 24.99
CA ILE A 258 -5.03 -1.70 26.27
C ILE A 258 -4.44 -3.04 26.69
N VAL A 259 -5.22 -4.12 26.64
CA VAL A 259 -4.71 -5.47 26.96
C VAL A 259 -3.60 -5.89 26.00
N SER A 260 -3.69 -5.53 24.73
CA SER A 260 -2.65 -5.81 23.72
C SER A 260 -1.33 -5.12 24.05
N VAL A 261 -1.33 -3.81 24.32
CA VAL A 261 -0.10 -3.07 24.65
C VAL A 261 0.52 -3.50 25.97
N LEU A 262 -0.28 -3.99 26.93
CA LEU A 262 0.25 -4.54 28.19
C LEU A 262 1.15 -5.76 27.98
N SER A 263 1.08 -6.45 26.83
CA SER A 263 2.01 -7.54 26.50
C SER A 263 3.44 -7.07 26.23
N TYR A 264 3.65 -5.77 26.02
CA TYR A 264 4.97 -5.13 25.85
C TYR A 264 5.48 -4.47 27.13
N ARG A 265 4.74 -4.63 28.24
CA ARG A 265 5.12 -4.08 29.55
C ARG A 265 6.00 -5.07 30.30
N ASN A 266 7.14 -4.60 30.78
CA ASN A 266 8.07 -5.36 31.59
C ASN A 266 7.62 -5.48 33.05
N ALA A 267 8.33 -6.30 33.83
CA ALA A 267 8.05 -6.53 35.24
C ALA A 267 8.21 -5.26 36.12
N ASP A 268 9.06 -4.33 35.71
CA ASP A 268 9.28 -3.02 36.35
C ASP A 268 8.32 -1.93 35.86
N PHE A 269 7.28 -2.31 35.11
CA PHE A 269 6.27 -1.42 34.51
C PHE A 269 6.79 -0.49 33.41
N SER A 270 8.03 -0.66 32.94
CA SER A 270 8.51 -0.03 31.70
C SER A 270 7.91 -0.70 30.46
N TYR A 271 7.94 -0.03 29.31
CA TYR A 271 7.46 -0.57 28.04
C TYR A 271 8.61 -0.74 27.05
N SER A 272 8.65 -1.87 26.35
CA SER A 272 9.64 -2.21 25.32
C SER A 272 9.03 -2.11 23.92
N MET A 273 9.81 -1.67 22.92
CA MET A 273 9.33 -1.58 21.52
C MET A 273 8.88 -2.94 20.97
N TRP A 274 9.65 -3.96 21.33
CA TRP A 274 9.46 -5.34 20.91
C TRP A 274 9.16 -6.22 22.12
N LYS A 275 8.43 -7.32 21.91
CA LYS A 275 8.14 -8.27 23.00
C LYS A 275 9.45 -8.86 23.53
N ASN A 276 9.60 -8.87 24.85
CA ASN A 276 10.83 -9.31 25.55
C ASN A 276 12.10 -8.51 25.19
N GLY A 277 11.97 -7.36 24.52
CA GLY A 277 13.09 -6.47 24.23
C GLY A 277 13.47 -5.58 25.41
N GLN A 278 14.53 -4.78 25.23
CA GLN A 278 14.92 -3.76 26.21
C GLN A 278 13.85 -2.67 26.34
N ALA A 279 13.69 -2.16 27.57
CA ALA A 279 12.77 -1.08 27.87
C ALA A 279 13.17 0.20 27.12
N SER A 280 12.20 0.86 26.47
CA SER A 280 12.43 2.11 25.77
C SER A 280 11.83 3.29 26.52
N THR A 281 12.65 4.33 26.70
CA THR A 281 12.24 5.61 27.29
C THR A 281 11.18 6.28 26.41
N TRP A 282 11.44 6.34 25.11
CA TRP A 282 10.53 6.91 24.13
C TRP A 282 9.18 6.19 24.12
N LEU A 283 9.18 4.86 24.03
CA LEU A 283 7.93 4.11 24.02
C LEU A 283 7.19 4.23 25.36
N THR A 284 7.89 4.16 26.49
CA THR A 284 7.25 4.29 27.81
C THR A 284 6.55 5.64 27.93
N ALA A 285 7.19 6.73 27.49
CA ALA A 285 6.57 8.05 27.42
C ALA A 285 5.35 8.08 26.47
N PHE A 286 5.43 7.39 25.32
CA PHE A 286 4.34 7.30 24.36
C PHE A 286 3.14 6.49 24.90
N ALA A 287 3.39 5.36 25.55
CA ALA A 287 2.38 4.56 26.22
C ALA A 287 1.69 5.39 27.31
N LEU A 288 2.46 6.11 28.14
CA LEU A 288 1.94 7.03 29.15
C LEU A 288 1.07 8.14 28.55
N ARG A 289 1.46 8.70 27.39
CA ARG A 289 0.65 9.70 26.67
C ARG A 289 -0.74 9.15 26.34
N ILE A 290 -0.79 8.02 25.62
CA ILE A 290 -2.05 7.44 25.12
C ILE A 290 -2.89 6.90 26.27
N LEU A 291 -2.30 6.14 27.18
CA LEU A 291 -3.01 5.59 28.35
C LEU A 291 -3.52 6.70 29.26
N GLY A 292 -2.73 7.75 29.47
CA GLY A 292 -3.13 8.94 30.22
C GLY A 292 -4.39 9.62 29.66
N GLN A 293 -4.45 9.75 28.33
CA GLN A 293 -5.62 10.28 27.62
C GLN A 293 -6.83 9.34 27.72
N VAL A 294 -6.64 8.04 27.48
CA VAL A 294 -7.71 7.03 27.52
C VAL A 294 -8.34 6.88 28.91
N ASN A 295 -7.58 7.16 29.97
CA ASN A 295 -8.08 7.08 31.36
C ASN A 295 -9.31 7.96 31.62
N GLN A 296 -9.57 8.99 30.79
CA GLN A 296 -10.77 9.82 30.88
C GLN A 296 -12.07 9.03 30.70
N TYR A 297 -12.04 7.94 29.92
CA TYR A 297 -13.23 7.16 29.55
C TYR A 297 -13.15 5.68 29.95
N ILE A 298 -11.94 5.19 30.22
CA ILE A 298 -11.67 3.81 30.65
C ILE A 298 -10.72 3.87 31.83
N ASN A 299 -11.21 3.50 33.02
CA ASN A 299 -10.39 3.49 34.22
C ASN A 299 -9.19 2.55 34.05
N LEU A 300 -7.99 3.08 34.25
CA LEU A 300 -6.75 2.33 34.28
C LEU A 300 -6.34 2.02 35.72
N ASP A 301 -5.45 1.04 35.87
CA ASP A 301 -4.82 0.77 37.16
C ASP A 301 -3.83 1.90 37.50
N GLN A 302 -4.19 2.68 38.52
CA GLN A 302 -3.39 3.82 38.99
C GLN A 302 -1.98 3.39 39.41
N ILE A 303 -1.84 2.22 40.05
CA ILE A 303 -0.55 1.72 40.54
C ILE A 303 0.39 1.46 39.37
N SER A 304 -0.10 0.77 38.33
CA SER A 304 0.68 0.55 37.11
C SER A 304 1.16 1.87 36.49
N VAL A 305 0.28 2.86 36.31
CA VAL A 305 0.66 4.13 35.68
C VAL A 305 1.67 4.90 36.53
N CYS A 306 1.48 4.92 37.85
CA CYS A 306 2.44 5.52 38.79
C CYS A 306 3.82 4.86 38.68
N ASN A 307 3.89 3.53 38.65
CA ASN A 307 5.16 2.82 38.54
C ASN A 307 5.86 3.09 37.20
N SER A 308 5.12 3.13 36.08
CA SER A 308 5.70 3.51 34.78
C SER A 308 6.23 4.95 34.77
N LEU A 309 5.52 5.90 35.39
CA LEU A 309 5.98 7.29 35.54
C LEU A 309 7.23 7.39 36.39
N LEU A 310 7.26 6.69 37.53
CA LEU A 310 8.42 6.66 38.41
C LEU A 310 9.62 6.01 37.73
N TRP A 311 9.42 4.92 37.00
CA TRP A 311 10.48 4.28 36.22
C TRP A 311 11.08 5.25 35.19
N LEU A 312 10.23 5.97 34.46
CA LEU A 312 10.67 6.93 33.45
C LEU A 312 11.53 8.04 34.08
N ILE A 313 11.11 8.56 35.23
CA ILE A 313 11.82 9.63 35.93
C ILE A 313 13.13 9.12 36.57
N ASP A 314 13.06 8.01 37.29
CA ASP A 314 14.17 7.52 38.11
C ASP A 314 15.30 6.91 37.29
N ASN A 315 14.98 6.30 36.15
CA ASN A 315 15.98 5.60 35.33
C ASN A 315 16.40 6.40 34.08
N CYS A 316 15.54 7.29 33.56
CA CYS A 316 15.79 7.92 32.26
C CYS A 316 16.04 9.43 32.33
N GLN A 317 15.71 10.11 33.44
CA GLN A 317 15.95 11.54 33.59
C GLN A 317 17.37 11.82 34.12
N MET A 318 18.10 12.67 33.42
CA MET A 318 19.44 13.12 33.77
C MET A 318 19.40 14.25 34.82
N PRO A 319 20.51 14.50 35.56
CA PRO A 319 20.57 15.54 36.58
C PRO A 319 20.32 16.97 36.06
N ASP A 320 20.60 17.22 34.78
CA ASP A 320 20.36 18.50 34.10
C ASP A 320 18.89 18.69 33.67
N GLY A 321 18.05 17.66 33.82
CA GLY A 321 16.64 17.64 33.47
C GLY A 321 16.33 16.96 32.13
N SER A 322 17.33 16.68 31.30
CA SER A 322 17.15 16.00 30.01
C SER A 322 16.76 14.53 30.18
N PHE A 323 16.15 13.93 29.16
CA PHE A 323 15.90 12.49 29.09
C PHE A 323 16.84 11.83 28.09
N ASN A 324 17.33 10.64 28.44
CA ASN A 324 18.13 9.77 27.58
C ASN A 324 17.36 8.48 27.27
N GLU A 325 17.57 7.95 26.07
CA GLU A 325 16.98 6.68 25.65
C GLU A 325 17.74 5.52 26.31
N PHE A 326 16.99 4.60 26.92
CA PHE A 326 17.53 3.45 27.63
C PHE A 326 17.83 2.27 26.70
N SER A 327 17.11 2.18 25.58
CA SER A 327 17.29 1.15 24.54
C SER A 327 18.15 1.62 23.37
N ASP A 328 18.47 0.72 22.45
CA ASP A 328 19.12 1.08 21.18
C ASP A 328 18.13 1.58 20.11
N TYR A 329 16.84 1.66 20.44
CA TYR A 329 15.78 2.05 19.50
C TYR A 329 15.94 3.51 19.05
N GLN A 330 15.90 3.72 17.73
CA GLN A 330 16.00 5.05 17.13
C GLN A 330 14.68 5.43 16.45
N PRO A 331 13.82 6.22 17.12
CA PRO A 331 12.50 6.56 16.58
C PRO A 331 12.60 7.45 15.33
N VAL A 332 13.50 8.44 15.33
CA VAL A 332 13.60 9.42 14.25
C VAL A 332 15.06 9.67 13.88
N LYS A 333 15.33 9.83 12.58
CA LYS A 333 16.60 10.29 12.04
C LYS A 333 16.58 11.81 11.90
N LEU A 334 17.48 12.51 12.59
CA LEU A 334 17.56 13.97 12.59
C LEU A 334 18.77 14.48 11.79
N GLN A 335 18.64 15.66 11.20
CA GLN A 335 19.69 16.28 10.39
C GLN A 335 20.80 16.92 11.25
N GLY A 336 22.01 17.00 10.71
CA GLY A 336 23.16 17.66 11.33
C GLY A 336 24.41 16.79 11.42
N THR A 337 25.50 17.38 11.91
CA THR A 337 26.70 16.62 12.31
C THR A 337 26.39 15.74 13.53
N LEU A 338 27.18 14.70 13.80
CA LEU A 338 26.95 13.79 14.94
C LEU A 338 26.71 14.52 16.30
N PRO A 339 27.51 15.53 16.69
CA PRO A 339 27.26 16.25 17.95
C PRO A 339 25.95 17.03 17.95
N ARG A 340 25.55 17.54 16.78
CA ARG A 340 24.32 18.30 16.60
C ARG A 340 23.10 17.36 16.60
N GLU A 341 23.20 16.23 15.92
CA GLU A 341 22.17 15.19 15.95
C GLU A 341 21.93 14.72 17.38
N ALA A 342 22.99 14.45 18.15
CA ALA A 342 22.86 14.04 19.55
C ALA A 342 22.13 15.10 20.40
N LYS A 343 22.44 16.39 20.21
CA LYS A 343 21.76 17.48 20.92
C LYS A 343 20.29 17.60 20.52
N GLU A 344 19.98 17.55 19.23
CA GLU A 344 18.60 17.59 18.71
C GLU A 344 17.79 16.36 19.19
N LYS A 345 18.41 15.17 19.24
CA LYS A 345 17.79 13.94 19.78
C LYS A 345 17.46 14.07 21.27
N SER A 346 18.38 14.61 22.07
CA SER A 346 18.14 14.87 23.50
C SER A 346 16.99 15.86 23.71
N LEU A 347 16.94 16.95 22.91
CA LEU A 347 15.84 17.92 22.96
C LEU A 347 14.50 17.30 22.55
N TYR A 348 14.48 16.53 21.45
CA TYR A 348 13.30 15.81 20.98
C TYR A 348 12.77 14.86 22.06
N LEU A 349 13.63 13.98 22.58
CA LEU A 349 13.22 12.98 23.56
C LEU A 349 12.74 13.62 24.86
N THR A 350 13.42 14.67 25.34
CA THR A 350 12.98 15.41 26.53
C THR A 350 11.60 16.05 26.33
N ALA A 351 11.37 16.69 25.18
CA ALA A 351 10.06 17.25 24.85
C ALA A 351 8.98 16.17 24.75
N PHE A 352 9.31 15.04 24.13
CA PHE A 352 8.42 13.89 24.00
C PHE A 352 8.04 13.28 25.36
N SER A 353 9.01 13.12 26.26
CA SER A 353 8.80 12.65 27.63
C SER A 353 7.92 13.60 28.45
N ILE A 354 8.10 14.93 28.32
CA ILE A 354 7.22 15.92 28.97
C ILE A 354 5.78 15.76 28.52
N ILE A 355 5.53 15.55 27.22
CA ILE A 355 4.17 15.35 26.69
C ILE A 355 3.54 14.09 27.32
N GLY A 356 4.28 12.98 27.39
CA GLY A 356 3.81 11.75 28.03
C GLY A 356 3.49 11.91 29.52
N ILE A 357 4.37 12.59 30.25
CA ILE A 357 4.18 12.89 31.68
C ILE A 357 2.96 13.79 31.89
N GLU A 358 2.83 14.88 31.14
CA GLU A 358 1.71 15.83 31.29
C GLU A 358 0.35 15.15 31.05
N LYS A 359 0.26 14.30 30.02
CA LYS A 359 -1.01 13.64 29.68
C LYS A 359 -1.42 12.56 30.69
N SER A 360 -0.51 12.06 31.52
CA SER A 360 -0.77 11.00 32.51
C SER A 360 -0.66 11.44 33.98
N MET A 361 -0.05 12.59 34.28
CA MET A 361 0.23 13.02 35.65
C MET A 361 -1.01 13.21 36.53
N LYS A 362 -2.19 13.46 35.93
CA LYS A 362 -3.46 13.55 36.68
C LYS A 362 -3.85 12.24 37.36
N ILE A 363 -3.37 11.10 36.84
CA ILE A 363 -3.59 9.77 37.41
C ILE A 363 -2.68 9.56 38.63
N CYS A 364 -1.47 10.11 38.60
CA CYS A 364 -0.47 10.00 39.65
C CYS A 364 0.09 11.37 40.07
N PRO A 365 -0.69 12.21 40.78
CA PRO A 365 -0.31 13.58 41.10
C PRO A 365 0.66 13.63 42.30
N THR A 366 1.91 13.21 42.10
CA THR A 366 2.95 13.30 43.12
C THR A 366 3.85 14.50 42.91
N GLN A 367 4.38 15.07 44.00
CA GLN A 367 5.32 16.20 43.92
C GLN A 367 6.57 15.83 43.12
N LYS A 368 7.09 14.61 43.29
CA LYS A 368 8.25 14.10 42.55
C LYS A 368 8.05 14.16 41.03
N ILE A 369 6.87 13.76 40.53
CA ILE A 369 6.53 13.81 39.10
C ILE A 369 6.42 15.26 38.63
N HIS A 370 5.82 16.15 39.43
CA HIS A 370 5.74 17.57 39.12
C HIS A 370 7.13 18.24 39.03
N ASP A 371 8.00 17.93 39.99
CA ASP A 371 9.38 18.46 40.02
C ASP A 371 10.20 17.95 38.84
N ALA A 372 10.07 16.66 38.49
CA ALA A 372 10.72 16.07 37.32
C ALA A 372 10.28 16.75 36.02
N LYS A 373 8.98 16.99 35.84
CA LYS A 373 8.42 17.71 34.69
C LYS A 373 8.99 19.14 34.60
N ASN A 374 9.03 19.85 35.72
CA ASN A 374 9.56 21.22 35.77
C ASN A 374 11.06 21.25 35.44
N LYS A 375 11.86 20.33 35.99
CA LYS A 375 13.30 20.21 35.66
C LYS A 375 13.53 19.99 34.15
N ALA A 376 12.72 19.13 33.53
CA ALA A 376 12.78 18.92 32.09
C ALA A 376 12.36 20.16 31.29
N GLY A 377 11.33 20.88 31.77
CA GLY A 377 10.94 22.18 31.25
C GLY A 377 12.08 23.20 31.31
N ASP A 378 12.74 23.32 32.46
CA ASP A 378 13.88 24.22 32.65
C ASP A 378 15.05 23.88 31.71
N TYR A 379 15.33 22.60 31.51
CA TYR A 379 16.33 22.14 30.53
C TYR A 379 15.99 22.61 29.12
N LEU A 380 14.74 22.40 28.67
CA LEU A 380 14.28 22.82 27.35
C LEU A 380 14.31 24.34 27.21
N MET A 381 13.91 25.09 28.24
CA MET A 381 13.93 26.56 28.22
C MET A 381 15.35 27.12 28.10
N LYS A 382 16.33 26.49 28.75
CA LYS A 382 17.76 26.87 28.66
C LYS A 382 18.38 26.52 27.31
N ASN A 383 17.91 25.44 26.68
CA ASN A 383 18.50 24.92 25.44
C ASN A 383 17.66 25.20 24.19
N ALA A 384 16.54 25.92 24.29
CA ALA A 384 15.61 26.17 23.19
C ALA A 384 16.27 26.84 21.96
N GLU A 385 17.23 27.75 22.17
CA GLU A 385 17.96 28.41 21.08
C GLU A 385 18.87 27.45 20.28
N SER A 386 19.15 26.27 20.82
CA SER A 386 19.94 25.25 20.14
C SER A 386 19.12 24.39 19.16
N ALA A 387 17.79 24.44 19.21
CA ALA A 387 16.93 23.77 18.25
C ALA A 387 17.04 24.48 16.90
N GLN A 388 17.48 23.78 15.85
CA GLN A 388 17.69 24.35 14.53
C GLN A 388 16.76 23.76 13.46
N SER A 389 16.22 22.56 13.66
CA SER A 389 15.19 22.03 12.78
C SER A 389 13.80 22.58 13.16
N PRO A 390 12.96 22.98 12.19
CA PRO A 390 11.56 23.31 12.46
C PRO A 390 10.79 22.18 13.16
N PHE A 391 11.17 20.92 12.92
CA PHE A 391 10.58 19.76 13.59
C PHE A 391 10.82 19.78 15.11
N THR A 392 12.08 19.93 15.53
CA THR A 392 12.43 19.98 16.95
C THR A 392 11.92 21.26 17.61
N MET A 393 11.96 22.40 16.92
CA MET A 393 11.32 23.64 17.40
C MET A 393 9.83 23.45 17.68
N ALA A 394 9.10 22.73 16.82
CA ALA A 394 7.66 22.53 16.96
C ALA A 394 7.30 21.67 18.18
N ILE A 395 7.94 20.51 18.35
CA ILE A 395 7.68 19.64 19.50
C ILE A 395 8.08 20.30 20.83
N ILE A 396 9.22 21.00 20.88
CA ILE A 396 9.65 21.75 22.08
C ILE A 396 8.66 22.89 22.38
N SER A 397 8.17 23.60 21.34
CA SER A 397 7.17 24.65 21.52
C SER A 397 5.88 24.11 22.15
N TYR A 398 5.45 22.93 21.71
CA TYR A 398 4.27 22.26 22.27
C TYR A 398 4.52 21.80 23.72
N ALA A 399 5.64 21.12 23.98
CA ALA A 399 5.99 20.66 25.32
C ALA A 399 6.13 21.82 26.32
N LEU A 400 6.78 22.93 25.93
CA LEU A 400 6.89 24.12 26.77
C LEU A 400 5.54 24.82 26.98
N ALA A 401 4.65 24.81 25.98
CA ALA A 401 3.31 25.35 26.13
C ALA A 401 2.45 24.55 27.13
N LEU A 402 2.71 23.25 27.29
CA LEU A 402 2.11 22.40 28.31
C LEU A 402 2.68 22.64 29.72
N VAL A 403 3.97 22.99 29.83
CA VAL A 403 4.61 23.29 31.13
C VAL A 403 4.23 24.68 31.64
N ASP A 404 4.55 25.72 30.85
CA ASP A 404 4.18 27.11 31.13
C ASP A 404 4.02 27.89 29.82
N LEU A 405 2.76 28.12 29.45
CA LEU A 405 2.36 28.88 28.26
C LEU A 405 2.87 30.33 28.25
N ASN A 406 3.05 30.92 29.45
CA ASN A 406 3.35 32.34 29.63
C ASN A 406 4.83 32.64 29.80
N HIS A 407 5.67 31.62 30.01
CA HIS A 407 7.11 31.79 30.11
C HIS A 407 7.71 32.48 28.87
N GLN A 408 8.71 33.34 29.08
CA GLN A 408 9.35 34.11 28.00
C GLN A 408 9.95 33.20 26.92
N SER A 409 10.69 32.15 27.30
CA SER A 409 11.28 31.19 26.35
C SER A 409 10.22 30.47 25.51
N SER A 410 9.08 30.11 26.10
CA SER A 410 7.95 29.48 25.40
C SER A 410 7.38 30.41 24.33
N ARG A 411 7.25 31.72 24.62
CA ARG A 411 6.77 32.74 23.67
C ARG A 411 7.79 33.02 22.56
N LEU A 412 9.07 33.14 22.92
CA LEU A 412 10.16 33.40 21.97
C LEU A 412 10.33 32.23 20.98
N LEU A 413 10.31 30.99 21.48
CA LEU A 413 10.43 29.80 20.62
C LEU A 413 9.25 29.69 19.67
N PHE A 414 8.02 29.91 20.15
CA PHE A 414 6.85 29.91 19.26
C PHE A 414 6.93 31.05 18.22
N SER A 415 7.43 32.22 18.58
CA SER A 415 7.68 33.32 17.63
C SER A 415 8.73 32.94 16.57
N ALA A 416 9.81 32.24 16.97
CA ALA A 416 10.80 31.71 16.04
C ALA A 416 10.16 30.68 15.08
N LEU A 417 9.37 29.74 15.61
CA LEU A 417 8.63 28.77 14.81
C LEU A 417 7.68 29.44 13.81
N LYS A 418 7.00 30.53 14.18
CA LYS A 418 6.14 31.29 13.26
C LYS A 418 6.92 31.88 12.07
N LYS A 419 8.20 32.23 12.25
CA LYS A 419 9.05 32.77 11.18
C LYS A 419 9.47 31.72 10.17
N GLU A 420 9.52 30.45 10.57
CA GLU A 420 9.85 29.31 9.69
C GLU A 420 8.60 28.73 8.96
N ALA A 421 7.42 29.34 9.14
CA ALA A 421 6.20 28.87 8.50
C ALA A 421 6.23 29.09 6.98
N SER A 422 5.93 28.04 6.22
CA SER A 422 5.63 28.13 4.79
C SER A 422 4.17 28.54 4.60
N VAL A 423 3.92 29.59 3.82
CA VAL A 423 2.59 30.15 3.60
C VAL A 423 2.27 30.18 2.11
N ILE A 424 1.06 29.77 1.74
CA ILE A 424 0.55 29.86 0.37
C ILE A 424 -0.71 30.73 0.35
N GLY A 425 -0.69 31.75 -0.52
CA GLY A 425 -1.78 32.70 -0.71
C GLY A 425 -1.63 33.99 0.11
N GLU A 426 -2.14 35.09 -0.43
CA GLU A 426 -2.24 36.39 0.25
C GLU A 426 -3.69 36.91 0.15
N PRO A 427 -4.48 36.93 1.26
CA PRO A 427 -4.14 36.49 2.62
C PRO A 427 -3.86 34.97 2.73
N PRO A 428 -3.21 34.49 3.81
CA PRO A 428 -2.81 33.09 3.98
C PRO A 428 -3.97 32.10 3.81
N ILE A 429 -3.89 31.25 2.78
CA ILE A 429 -4.86 30.16 2.55
C ILE A 429 -4.36 28.88 3.21
N TYR A 430 -3.09 28.54 3.01
CA TYR A 430 -2.44 27.39 3.62
C TYR A 430 -1.23 27.84 4.44
N ARG A 431 -1.00 27.17 5.56
CA ARG A 431 0.19 27.36 6.39
C ARG A 431 0.67 26.01 6.92
N PHE A 432 1.96 25.74 6.74
CA PHE A 432 2.56 24.48 7.15
C PHE A 432 4.07 24.64 7.35
N TRP A 433 4.72 23.61 7.87
CA TRP A 433 6.16 23.63 8.13
C TRP A 433 6.85 22.54 7.31
N LYS A 434 8.00 22.91 6.75
CA LYS A 434 8.91 22.00 6.07
C LYS A 434 10.19 21.92 6.88
N ASP A 435 10.80 20.75 6.95
CA ASP A 435 12.15 20.64 7.49
C ASP A 435 13.10 21.36 6.53
N SER A 436 13.46 22.59 6.89
CA SER A 436 14.09 23.57 6.01
C SER A 436 15.28 24.19 6.71
N LEU A 437 16.28 23.37 7.01
CA LEU A 437 17.63 23.91 6.94
C LEU A 437 17.77 24.47 5.50
N LYS A 438 18.07 25.76 5.34
CA LYS A 438 17.75 26.50 4.12
C LYS A 438 18.65 26.10 2.92
N THR A 439 18.02 25.69 1.81
CA THR A 439 18.17 26.16 0.38
C THR A 439 18.17 25.08 -0.70
N LEU A 440 17.59 25.53 -1.84
CA LEU A 440 17.57 25.05 -3.24
C LEU A 440 18.34 23.76 -3.51
N ASP A 441 17.63 22.68 -3.85
CA ASP A 441 18.11 21.75 -4.86
C ASP A 441 16.93 20.96 -5.45
N HIS A 442 16.77 21.14 -6.76
CA HIS A 442 15.82 20.51 -7.69
C HIS A 442 14.31 20.62 -7.38
N PRO A 443 13.46 20.90 -8.38
CA PRO A 443 12.03 20.78 -8.24
C PRO A 443 11.69 19.29 -8.18
N THR A 444 11.90 18.66 -7.02
CA THR A 444 11.18 17.43 -6.70
C THR A 444 9.69 17.78 -6.71
N PRO A 445 8.82 16.92 -7.27
CA PRO A 445 7.39 17.18 -7.24
C PRO A 445 6.98 17.40 -5.79
N ASN A 446 6.10 18.37 -5.54
CA ASN A 446 5.57 18.83 -4.26
C ASN A 446 5.02 17.70 -3.35
N SER A 447 5.82 16.73 -2.93
CA SER A 447 5.39 15.59 -2.13
C SER A 447 5.53 15.96 -0.66
N VAL A 448 4.40 16.02 0.02
CA VAL A 448 4.32 16.17 1.48
C VAL A 448 4.86 14.90 2.13
N THR A 449 5.60 15.05 3.24
CA THR A 449 6.21 13.95 3.99
C THR A 449 5.59 13.80 5.38
N ALA A 450 5.79 12.64 6.02
CA ALA A 450 5.28 12.38 7.38
C ALA A 450 5.77 13.42 8.38
N GLN A 451 7.07 13.75 8.33
CA GLN A 451 7.68 14.75 9.22
C GLN A 451 7.08 16.16 9.03
N MET A 452 6.68 16.55 7.81
CA MET A 452 5.99 17.84 7.57
C MET A 452 4.63 17.88 8.28
N VAL A 453 3.86 16.79 8.19
CA VAL A 453 2.55 16.67 8.86
C VAL A 453 2.74 16.71 10.37
N GLU A 454 3.70 15.95 10.90
CA GLU A 454 3.99 15.92 12.35
C GLU A 454 4.42 17.30 12.89
N THR A 455 5.36 17.96 12.21
CA THR A 455 5.81 19.32 12.56
C THR A 455 4.64 20.30 12.59
N THR A 456 3.80 20.23 11.55
CA THR A 456 2.65 21.12 11.38
C THR A 456 1.58 20.85 12.44
N ALA A 457 1.37 19.59 12.82
CA ALA A 457 0.46 19.20 13.89
C ALA A 457 0.91 19.74 15.27
N TYR A 458 2.20 19.63 15.62
CA TYR A 458 2.72 20.24 16.85
C TYR A 458 2.59 21.77 16.86
N ALA A 459 2.85 22.42 15.73
CA ALA A 459 2.68 23.86 15.59
C ALA A 459 1.20 24.28 15.78
N LEU A 460 0.27 23.50 15.24
CA LEU A 460 -1.17 23.71 15.43
C LEU A 460 -1.60 23.51 16.89
N LEU A 461 -1.20 22.42 17.53
CA LEU A 461 -1.50 22.16 18.95
C LEU A 461 -1.00 23.31 19.83
N THR A 462 0.20 23.82 19.55
CA THR A 462 0.75 24.99 20.25
C THR A 462 -0.09 26.25 20.01
N ALA A 463 -0.52 26.49 18.77
CA ALA A 463 -1.37 27.64 18.43
C ALA A 463 -2.75 27.57 19.12
N LEU A 464 -3.31 26.36 19.22
CA LEU A 464 -4.59 26.10 19.91
C LEU A 464 -4.49 26.38 21.41
N LEU A 465 -3.44 25.89 22.08
CA LEU A 465 -3.18 26.17 23.49
C LEU A 465 -3.04 27.67 23.77
N ARG A 466 -2.53 28.44 22.81
CA ARG A 466 -2.40 29.90 22.90
C ARG A 466 -3.66 30.67 22.51
N GLY A 467 -4.72 29.99 22.05
CA GLY A 467 -5.96 30.63 21.61
C GLY A 467 -5.83 31.45 20.32
N ASP A 468 -4.79 31.24 19.51
CA ASP A 468 -4.53 32.01 18.29
C ASP A 468 -5.28 31.42 17.07
N LYS A 469 -6.62 31.57 17.09
CA LYS A 469 -7.51 31.01 16.06
C LYS A 469 -7.18 31.48 14.64
N ASN A 470 -6.86 32.77 14.49
CA ASN A 470 -6.56 33.35 13.18
C ASN A 470 -5.30 32.72 12.56
N TYR A 471 -4.31 32.40 13.40
CA TYR A 471 -3.11 31.69 12.96
C TYR A 471 -3.36 30.21 12.67
N ALA A 472 -4.28 29.57 13.40
CA ALA A 472 -4.62 28.15 13.27
C ALA A 472 -5.41 27.80 12.00
N ASN A 473 -6.32 28.66 11.53
CA ASN A 473 -7.22 28.33 10.41
C ASN A 473 -6.50 27.86 9.12
N PRO A 474 -5.44 28.54 8.62
CA PRO A 474 -4.71 28.09 7.43
C PRO A 474 -3.93 26.78 7.65
N ILE A 475 -3.61 26.46 8.91
CA ILE A 475 -2.92 25.21 9.29
C ILE A 475 -3.89 24.04 9.24
N ILE A 476 -5.09 24.22 9.82
CA ILE A 476 -6.16 23.23 9.78
C ILE A 476 -6.55 22.90 8.35
N LYS A 477 -6.69 23.93 7.50
CA LYS A 477 -7.03 23.73 6.10
C LYS A 477 -5.98 22.89 5.37
N TRP A 478 -4.70 23.09 5.66
CA TRP A 478 -3.65 22.27 5.07
C TRP A 478 -3.70 20.83 5.59
N LEU A 479 -3.78 20.63 6.92
CA LEU A 479 -3.86 19.29 7.51
C LEU A 479 -5.10 18.50 7.06
N SER A 480 -6.25 19.15 6.91
CA SER A 480 -7.48 18.48 6.46
C SER A 480 -7.43 18.05 5.00
N GLU A 481 -6.67 18.75 4.15
CA GLU A 481 -6.49 18.40 2.73
C GLU A 481 -5.33 17.40 2.51
N GLU A 482 -4.41 17.28 3.46
CA GLU A 482 -3.37 16.25 3.49
C GLU A 482 -3.82 14.91 4.12
N GLN A 483 -5.01 14.88 4.72
CA GLN A 483 -5.58 13.65 5.27
C GLN A 483 -5.91 12.67 4.14
N ARG A 484 -5.47 11.41 4.29
CA ARG A 484 -5.68 10.39 3.26
C ARG A 484 -7.06 9.74 3.37
N TYR A 485 -7.40 9.02 2.30
CA TYR A 485 -8.55 8.10 2.33
C TYR A 485 -8.41 7.14 3.52
N GLY A 486 -9.47 6.99 4.31
CA GLY A 486 -9.44 6.23 5.55
C GLY A 486 -9.11 7.07 6.79
N GLY A 487 -8.70 8.33 6.66
CA GLY A 487 -8.53 9.26 7.79
C GLY A 487 -7.14 9.26 8.44
N GLY A 488 -6.23 8.41 7.95
CA GLY A 488 -4.81 8.40 8.35
C GLY A 488 -3.96 9.39 7.54
N PHE A 489 -2.68 9.47 7.88
CA PHE A 489 -1.67 10.28 7.19
C PHE A 489 -0.55 9.40 6.63
N TYR A 490 0.71 9.76 6.80
CA TYR A 490 1.84 9.09 6.14
C TYR A 490 2.46 8.00 7.02
N SER A 491 2.49 8.18 8.34
CA SER A 491 3.01 7.24 9.34
C SER A 491 2.11 7.17 10.61
N THR A 492 2.62 6.67 11.73
CA THR A 492 1.94 6.59 13.04
C THR A 492 1.95 7.93 13.78
N GLN A 493 3.13 8.52 14.01
CA GLN A 493 3.29 9.73 14.84
C GLN A 493 2.61 10.95 14.23
N ASP A 494 2.77 11.18 12.93
CA ASP A 494 2.11 12.25 12.21
C ASP A 494 0.58 12.09 12.25
N THR A 495 0.07 10.87 12.07
CA THR A 495 -1.37 10.58 12.16
C THR A 495 -1.90 10.88 13.56
N ILE A 496 -1.27 10.42 14.62
CA ILE A 496 -1.75 10.63 16.01
C ILE A 496 -1.77 12.12 16.36
N ASN A 497 -0.67 12.82 16.07
CA ASN A 497 -0.55 14.24 16.37
C ASN A 497 -1.55 15.06 15.54
N ALA A 498 -1.74 14.74 14.25
CA ALA A 498 -2.71 15.42 13.40
C ALA A 498 -4.15 15.15 13.85
N LEU A 499 -4.48 13.90 14.25
CA LEU A 499 -5.80 13.56 14.79
C LEU A 499 -6.09 14.27 16.10
N GLU A 500 -5.10 14.39 17.01
CA GLU A 500 -5.23 15.21 18.21
C GLU A 500 -5.55 16.65 17.83
N ALA A 501 -4.76 17.24 16.93
CA ALA A 501 -4.88 18.63 16.55
C ALA A 501 -6.22 18.94 15.85
N LEU A 502 -6.68 18.06 14.95
CA LEU A 502 -8.00 18.17 14.31
C LEU A 502 -9.14 18.03 15.32
N THR A 503 -8.98 17.14 16.31
CA THR A 503 -9.97 16.93 17.37
C THR A 503 -10.08 18.16 18.26
N GLU A 504 -8.97 18.62 18.83
CA GLU A 504 -8.92 19.80 19.71
C GLU A 504 -9.46 21.05 19.01
N TYR A 505 -9.09 21.26 17.74
CA TYR A 505 -9.65 22.36 16.96
C TYR A 505 -11.16 22.25 16.78
N SER A 506 -11.65 21.04 16.48
CA SER A 506 -13.09 20.79 16.29
C SER A 506 -13.90 20.97 17.58
N LEU A 507 -13.28 20.78 18.75
CA LEU A 507 -13.89 21.04 20.06
C LEU A 507 -13.94 22.54 20.41
N LEU A 508 -12.94 23.32 19.94
CA LEU A 508 -12.84 24.75 20.25
C LEU A 508 -13.70 25.65 19.34
N VAL A 509 -13.94 25.23 18.09
CA VAL A 509 -14.66 26.06 17.11
C VAL A 509 -16.16 25.75 17.14
N LYS A 510 -16.98 26.81 17.13
CA LYS A 510 -18.44 26.68 17.02
C LYS A 510 -18.82 25.86 15.78
N ARG A 511 -19.55 24.78 16.02
CA ARG A 511 -20.08 23.90 14.98
C ARG A 511 -21.06 24.66 14.09
N LEU A 512 -20.95 24.44 12.79
CA LEU A 512 -21.97 24.82 11.84
C LEU A 512 -22.89 23.63 11.60
N ASN A 513 -24.20 23.88 11.51
CA ASN A 513 -25.14 22.86 11.09
C ASN A 513 -24.79 22.38 9.67
N LEU A 514 -24.56 21.09 9.52
CA LEU A 514 -24.28 20.47 8.23
C LEU A 514 -25.57 20.33 7.42
N ASP A 515 -25.67 21.10 6.33
CA ASP A 515 -26.69 20.95 5.29
C ASP A 515 -26.05 21.29 3.94
N MET A 516 -25.53 20.25 3.29
CA MET A 516 -24.72 20.40 2.08
C MET A 516 -25.14 19.43 0.99
N SER A 517 -25.44 19.97 -0.19
CA SER A 517 -25.61 19.19 -1.41
C SER A 517 -24.30 19.22 -2.20
N VAL A 518 -23.57 18.11 -2.22
CA VAL A 518 -22.28 17.97 -2.92
C VAL A 518 -22.50 17.16 -4.19
N LYS A 519 -22.33 17.81 -5.33
CA LYS A 519 -22.44 17.23 -6.66
C LYS A 519 -21.06 16.80 -7.17
N VAL A 520 -20.94 15.53 -7.53
CA VAL A 520 -19.78 14.95 -8.22
C VAL A 520 -20.18 14.68 -9.67
N ALA A 521 -19.45 15.26 -10.60
CA ALA A 521 -19.71 15.15 -12.03
C ALA A 521 -18.42 14.94 -12.82
N TYR A 522 -18.53 14.26 -13.94
CA TYR A 522 -17.50 14.23 -14.97
C TYR A 522 -17.49 15.55 -15.73
N LYS A 523 -16.33 15.92 -16.25
CA LYS A 523 -16.19 17.11 -17.10
C LYS A 523 -16.96 16.98 -18.41
N ASN A 524 -16.90 15.80 -19.04
CA ASN A 524 -17.40 15.55 -20.38
C ASN A 524 -18.61 14.60 -20.41
N TYR A 525 -18.83 13.81 -19.34
CA TYR A 525 -19.86 12.75 -19.30
C TYR A 525 -21.06 13.06 -18.39
N GLY A 526 -21.13 14.28 -17.84
CA GLY A 526 -22.25 14.71 -17.00
C GLY A 526 -22.18 14.22 -15.55
N ASP A 527 -23.32 14.13 -14.89
CA ASP A 527 -23.42 13.95 -13.45
C ASP A 527 -23.15 12.50 -13.03
N LEU A 528 -22.28 12.30 -12.04
CA LEU A 528 -22.00 10.99 -11.48
C LEU A 528 -22.85 10.70 -10.24
N HIS A 529 -22.83 11.61 -9.25
CA HIS A 529 -23.61 11.44 -8.02
C HIS A 529 -23.88 12.76 -7.30
N LEU A 530 -24.95 12.81 -6.51
CA LEU A 530 -25.29 13.93 -5.62
C LEU A 530 -25.37 13.43 -4.18
N PHE A 531 -24.43 13.83 -3.35
CA PHE A 531 -24.45 13.58 -1.92
C PHE A 531 -25.27 14.66 -1.21
N LYS A 532 -26.24 14.24 -0.40
CA LYS A 532 -26.94 15.12 0.55
C LYS A 532 -26.40 14.85 1.94
N LEU A 533 -25.52 15.74 2.39
CA LEU A 533 -24.89 15.68 3.71
C LEU A 533 -25.73 16.47 4.70
N THR A 534 -26.22 15.78 5.72
CA THR A 534 -26.93 16.36 6.86
C THR A 534 -26.31 15.85 8.15
N GLU A 535 -26.72 16.36 9.30
CA GLU A 535 -26.26 15.82 10.60
C GLU A 535 -26.59 14.34 10.80
N GLU A 536 -27.73 13.89 10.24
CA GLU A 536 -28.12 12.47 10.27
C GLU A 536 -27.34 11.63 9.25
N ASN A 537 -26.92 12.23 8.13
CA ASN A 537 -26.26 11.56 7.01
C ASN A 537 -24.95 12.25 6.63
N PHE A 538 -24.02 12.35 7.59
CA PHE A 538 -22.73 13.01 7.39
C PHE A 538 -21.69 12.13 6.68
N VAL A 539 -21.91 10.80 6.63
CA VAL A 539 -21.00 9.85 5.95
C VAL A 539 -21.57 9.46 4.59
N GLY A 540 -21.09 10.11 3.52
CA GLY A 540 -21.35 9.65 2.15
C GLY A 540 -20.67 8.30 1.90
N ARG A 541 -21.31 7.38 1.18
CA ARG A 541 -20.64 6.14 0.75
C ARG A 541 -19.49 6.47 -0.20
N THR A 542 -18.39 5.73 -0.13
CA THR A 542 -17.31 5.84 -1.11
C THR A 542 -17.84 5.47 -2.49
N LEU A 543 -17.55 6.30 -3.48
CA LEU A 543 -18.02 6.18 -4.85
C LEU A 543 -16.86 5.78 -5.75
N THR A 544 -17.01 4.70 -6.51
CA THR A 544 -16.05 4.34 -7.55
C THR A 544 -16.25 5.21 -8.79
N VAL A 545 -15.15 5.55 -9.47
CA VAL A 545 -15.15 6.41 -10.65
C VAL A 545 -14.72 5.57 -11.85
N PRO A 546 -15.67 4.94 -12.57
CA PRO A 546 -15.35 4.00 -13.63
C PRO A 546 -14.84 4.65 -14.93
N LEU A 547 -15.15 5.93 -15.18
CA LEU A 547 -14.77 6.59 -16.44
C LEU A 547 -13.41 7.31 -16.33
N GLU A 548 -12.70 7.35 -17.45
CA GLU A 548 -11.38 7.97 -17.62
C GLU A 548 -11.49 9.47 -17.92
N ASP A 549 -12.11 10.23 -17.02
CA ASP A 549 -12.32 11.68 -17.20
C ASP A 549 -11.99 12.50 -15.94
N ASP A 550 -11.80 13.80 -16.11
CA ASP A 550 -11.65 14.74 -15.00
C ASP A 550 -12.94 14.74 -14.16
N ILE A 551 -12.80 14.84 -12.83
CA ILE A 551 -13.91 14.90 -11.90
C ILE A 551 -14.02 16.32 -11.34
N TYR A 552 -15.23 16.88 -11.37
CA TYR A 552 -15.59 18.08 -10.64
C TYR A 552 -16.42 17.74 -9.43
N VAL A 553 -15.98 18.25 -8.28
CA VAL A 553 -16.78 18.23 -7.05
C VAL A 553 -17.21 19.65 -6.76
N SER A 554 -18.51 19.86 -6.56
CA SER A 554 -19.09 21.19 -6.36
C SER A 554 -20.23 21.20 -5.36
N THR A 555 -20.43 22.35 -4.71
CA THR A 555 -21.58 22.61 -3.84
C THR A 555 -22.13 24.02 -4.03
N GLY A 556 -23.39 24.23 -3.70
CA GLY A 556 -24.05 25.54 -3.77
C GLY A 556 -23.75 26.42 -2.55
N SER A 557 -24.68 27.34 -2.26
CA SER A 557 -24.69 28.11 -1.01
C SER A 557 -25.25 27.24 0.13
N SER A 558 -24.45 26.27 0.56
CA SER A 558 -24.75 25.33 1.64
C SER A 558 -24.12 25.74 2.96
N THR A 559 -24.45 25.04 4.05
CA THR A 559 -23.89 25.26 5.39
C THR A 559 -23.08 24.05 5.86
N GLY A 560 -22.10 24.30 6.74
CA GLY A 560 -21.19 23.27 7.23
C GLY A 560 -19.93 23.10 6.39
N ILE A 561 -19.11 22.11 6.75
CA ILE A 561 -17.85 21.76 6.08
C ILE A 561 -17.93 20.32 5.62
N ALA A 562 -17.40 20.04 4.43
CA ALA A 562 -17.21 18.68 3.95
C ALA A 562 -15.78 18.46 3.46
N THR A 563 -15.24 17.29 3.73
CA THR A 563 -13.95 16.82 3.19
C THR A 563 -14.20 15.90 2.01
N VAL A 564 -13.39 16.06 0.97
CA VAL A 564 -13.45 15.32 -0.29
C VAL A 564 -12.09 14.68 -0.51
N ASN A 565 -12.02 13.36 -0.53
CA ASN A 565 -10.78 12.62 -0.75
C ASN A 565 -10.90 11.76 -2.00
N VAL A 566 -9.98 11.95 -2.94
CA VAL A 566 -9.85 11.13 -4.15
C VAL A 566 -8.66 10.21 -3.99
N ARG A 567 -8.92 8.89 -3.93
CA ARG A 567 -7.89 7.84 -3.94
C ARG A 567 -7.73 7.32 -5.35
N THR A 568 -6.50 7.28 -5.83
CA THR A 568 -6.12 6.77 -7.16
C THR A 568 -5.12 5.65 -7.00
N VAL A 569 -5.44 4.45 -7.49
CA VAL A 569 -4.61 3.24 -7.39
C VAL A 569 -4.29 2.75 -8.80
N TYR A 570 -3.00 2.49 -9.07
CA TYR A 570 -2.53 1.98 -10.36
C TYR A 570 -1.25 1.16 -10.17
N ASN A 571 -0.79 0.48 -11.22
CA ASN A 571 0.44 -0.31 -11.19
C ASN A 571 1.45 0.21 -12.21
N LEU A 572 2.72 0.29 -11.82
CA LEU A 572 3.82 0.76 -12.65
C LEU A 572 4.75 -0.38 -13.06
N ILE A 573 5.27 -0.30 -14.29
CA ILE A 573 6.22 -1.27 -14.86
C ILE A 573 7.55 -1.30 -14.10
N GLY A 574 8.00 -0.15 -13.58
CA GLY A 574 9.35 0.05 -13.07
C GLY A 574 9.45 1.17 -12.03
N THR A 575 10.62 1.27 -11.39
CA THR A 575 10.97 2.25 -10.34
C THR A 575 11.98 3.30 -10.81
N SER A 576 12.26 3.37 -12.12
CA SER A 576 13.33 4.20 -12.70
C SER A 576 13.20 5.70 -12.44
N GLU A 577 12.02 6.17 -12.02
CA GLU A 577 11.74 7.58 -11.68
C GLU A 577 11.78 7.87 -10.16
N GLU A 578 12.01 6.86 -9.30
CA GLU A 578 11.98 7.02 -7.85
C GLU A 578 13.37 7.29 -7.27
N SER A 579 13.45 8.28 -6.38
CA SER A 579 14.64 8.51 -5.57
C SER A 579 14.81 7.37 -4.56
N CYS A 580 15.95 6.69 -4.62
CA CYS A 580 16.24 5.51 -3.82
C CYS A 580 17.17 5.88 -2.64
N ASN A 581 16.63 5.83 -1.41
CA ASN A 581 17.34 6.17 -0.17
C ASN A 581 18.13 5.01 0.46
N PHE A 582 18.12 3.84 -0.19
CA PHE A 582 18.80 2.63 0.27
C PHE A 582 19.52 1.97 -0.89
N GLU A 583 20.68 1.37 -0.67
CA GLU A 583 21.27 0.45 -1.63
C GLU A 583 20.74 -0.96 -1.33
N LEU A 584 20.05 -1.56 -2.31
CA LEU A 584 19.36 -2.84 -2.14
C LEU A 584 20.00 -3.92 -3.02
N LYS A 585 20.10 -5.12 -2.45
CA LYS A 585 20.56 -6.32 -3.15
C LYS A 585 19.82 -7.52 -2.62
N ILE A 586 19.35 -8.40 -3.47
CA ILE A 586 18.71 -9.65 -3.06
C ILE A 586 19.21 -10.78 -3.95
N VAL A 587 19.65 -11.87 -3.34
CA VAL A 587 20.33 -12.97 -4.04
C VAL A 587 19.75 -14.31 -3.60
N PRO A 588 19.29 -15.14 -4.54
CA PRO A 588 18.95 -16.53 -4.25
C PRO A 588 20.22 -17.37 -4.02
N LYS A 589 20.17 -18.27 -3.03
CA LYS A 589 21.26 -19.19 -2.65
C LYS A 589 20.74 -20.63 -2.54
N ARG A 590 21.66 -21.59 -2.67
CA ARG A 590 21.41 -22.99 -2.30
C ARG A 590 21.40 -23.14 -0.76
N ASP A 591 20.85 -24.24 -0.27
CA ASP A 591 20.80 -24.55 1.17
C ASP A 591 22.21 -24.69 1.80
N ASP A 592 23.22 -25.07 1.01
CA ASP A 592 24.62 -25.15 1.43
C ASP A 592 25.33 -23.77 1.49
N GLY A 593 24.63 -22.69 1.17
CA GLY A 593 25.13 -21.31 1.22
C GLY A 593 25.89 -20.85 -0.03
N TYR A 594 26.15 -21.72 -1.00
CA TYR A 594 26.78 -21.34 -2.27
C TYR A 594 25.76 -20.68 -3.22
N ARG A 595 26.27 -19.83 -4.12
CA ARG A 595 25.45 -19.28 -5.22
C ARG A 595 25.01 -20.43 -6.12
N ILE A 596 23.77 -20.35 -6.61
CA ILE A 596 23.24 -21.35 -7.53
C ILE A 596 24.05 -21.29 -8.84
N GLU A 597 24.66 -22.42 -9.21
CA GLU A 597 24.95 -22.76 -10.62
C GLU A 597 23.66 -23.33 -11.25
N ASP A 598 23.40 -22.99 -12.52
CA ASP A 598 22.14 -23.18 -13.25
C ASP A 598 21.41 -24.52 -12.94
N GLY A 599 20.12 -24.42 -12.61
CA GLY A 599 19.21 -25.57 -12.45
C GLY A 599 19.17 -26.29 -11.09
N GLY A 600 19.87 -25.81 -10.05
CA GLY A 600 19.80 -26.38 -8.70
C GLY A 600 18.50 -26.04 -7.95
N PRO A 601 18.04 -26.88 -6.99
CA PRO A 601 16.86 -26.57 -6.17
C PRO A 601 17.10 -25.30 -5.34
N LEU A 602 16.13 -24.39 -5.35
CA LEU A 602 16.15 -23.21 -4.49
C LEU A 602 15.97 -23.61 -3.04
N GLY A 603 16.93 -23.19 -2.21
CA GLY A 603 16.93 -23.43 -0.79
C GLY A 603 16.68 -22.16 0.02
N ARG A 604 17.30 -21.04 -0.38
CA ARG A 604 17.38 -19.83 0.46
C ARG A 604 17.35 -18.53 -0.34
N ILE A 605 16.78 -17.48 0.24
CA ILE A 605 16.90 -16.10 -0.25
C ILE A 605 17.69 -15.29 0.77
N GLU A 606 18.58 -14.40 0.31
CA GLU A 606 19.27 -13.41 1.15
C GLU A 606 19.01 -12.00 0.60
N ALA A 607 18.30 -11.18 1.38
CA ALA A 607 17.97 -9.79 1.08
C ALA A 607 18.85 -8.86 1.92
N CYS A 608 19.51 -7.91 1.27
CA CYS A 608 20.47 -7.00 1.87
C CYS A 608 20.10 -5.55 1.61
N ALA A 609 20.24 -4.71 2.63
CA ALA A 609 20.01 -3.28 2.56
C ALA A 609 21.16 -2.51 3.20
N LYS A 610 21.47 -1.34 2.63
CA LYS A 610 22.41 -0.37 3.18
C LYS A 610 21.80 1.02 3.06
N TYR A 611 21.81 1.79 4.14
CA TYR A 611 21.23 3.12 4.14
C TYR A 611 22.08 4.09 3.32
N LYS A 612 21.43 5.01 2.58
CA LYS A 612 22.10 6.11 1.88
C LYS A 612 21.67 7.42 2.53
N PRO A 613 22.42 7.89 3.55
CA PRO A 613 22.13 9.16 4.20
C PRO A 613 22.07 10.30 3.19
N SER A 614 21.12 11.21 3.41
CA SER A 614 21.05 12.47 2.68
C SER A 614 22.30 13.31 2.99
N THR A 615 22.64 14.29 2.14
CA THR A 615 23.84 15.14 2.31
C THR A 615 23.94 15.85 3.67
N ARG A 616 22.82 15.99 4.39
CA ARG A 616 22.72 16.67 5.69
C ARG A 616 22.51 15.73 6.86
N GLU A 617 22.44 14.43 6.59
CA GLU A 617 22.32 13.41 7.63
C GLU A 617 23.72 12.90 7.99
N PRO A 618 23.94 12.57 9.26
CA PRO A 618 25.19 11.96 9.68
C PRO A 618 25.32 10.57 9.03
N GLN A 619 26.57 10.14 8.84
CA GLN A 619 26.94 8.81 8.32
C GLN A 619 26.71 7.68 9.35
N SER A 620 25.64 7.80 10.15
CA SER A 620 25.11 6.76 11.03
C SER A 620 23.91 6.09 10.35
N GLY A 621 23.52 4.89 10.82
CA GLY A 621 22.42 4.10 10.25
C GLY A 621 21.07 4.82 10.22
N SER A 622 20.09 4.24 9.53
CA SER A 622 18.71 4.73 9.47
C SER A 622 18.03 4.71 10.84
N ALA A 623 16.86 5.33 10.95
CA ALA A 623 15.93 5.02 12.03
C ALA A 623 15.29 3.63 11.82
N HIS A 624 14.31 3.27 12.67
CA HIS A 624 13.47 2.08 12.49
C HIS A 624 13.02 1.93 11.02
N ALA A 625 13.36 0.79 10.42
CA ALA A 625 13.12 0.48 9.03
C ALA A 625 12.34 -0.82 8.85
N VAL A 626 11.67 -0.94 7.70
CA VAL A 626 10.92 -2.11 7.29
C VAL A 626 11.50 -2.65 5.99
N MET A 627 11.78 -3.96 5.95
CA MET A 627 12.11 -4.72 4.75
C MET A 627 10.88 -5.53 4.33
N ASP A 628 10.26 -5.14 3.22
CA ASP A 628 9.11 -5.81 2.62
C ASP A 628 9.57 -6.63 1.42
N ILE A 629 9.57 -7.96 1.57
CA ILE A 629 10.03 -8.92 0.57
C ILE A 629 8.82 -9.65 0.01
N GLY A 630 8.38 -9.27 -1.19
CA GLY A 630 7.33 -9.98 -1.92
C GLY A 630 7.84 -11.35 -2.38
N LEU A 631 7.12 -12.42 -2.08
CA LEU A 631 7.43 -13.75 -2.61
C LEU A 631 6.79 -13.91 -3.99
N VAL A 632 7.53 -14.52 -4.93
CA VAL A 632 6.94 -14.88 -6.23
C VAL A 632 5.85 -15.94 -6.03
N SER A 633 4.87 -15.98 -6.94
CA SER A 633 3.79 -16.96 -6.87
C SER A 633 4.35 -18.38 -6.84
N GLY A 634 3.82 -19.19 -5.92
CA GLY A 634 4.27 -20.57 -5.70
C GLY A 634 5.31 -20.76 -4.60
N LEU A 635 5.88 -19.69 -4.04
CA LEU A 635 6.85 -19.80 -2.96
C LEU A 635 6.26 -19.46 -1.59
N GLU A 636 6.80 -20.10 -0.56
CA GLU A 636 6.56 -19.82 0.85
C GLU A 636 7.88 -19.67 1.60
N ALA A 637 7.89 -18.85 2.64
CA ALA A 637 9.04 -18.66 3.50
C ALA A 637 9.04 -19.67 4.66
N ASN A 638 10.23 -20.14 5.04
CA ASN A 638 10.38 -21.00 6.21
C ASN A 638 10.23 -20.17 7.50
N ILE A 639 9.17 -20.47 8.26
CA ILE A 639 8.81 -19.76 9.50
C ILE A 639 9.83 -20.02 10.62
N GLU A 640 10.47 -21.19 10.67
CA GLU A 640 11.46 -21.53 11.70
C GLU A 640 12.71 -20.66 11.59
N ASP A 641 13.16 -20.37 10.36
CA ASP A 641 14.31 -19.50 10.13
C ASP A 641 14.00 -18.05 10.58
N LEU A 642 12.82 -17.54 10.22
CA LEU A 642 12.38 -16.20 10.63
C LEU A 642 12.22 -16.09 12.15
N ASN A 643 11.63 -17.10 12.80
CA ASN A 643 11.57 -17.18 14.26
C ASN A 643 12.96 -17.17 14.89
N THR A 644 13.92 -17.91 14.32
CA THR A 644 15.29 -17.97 14.84
C THR A 644 15.98 -16.61 14.71
N LEU A 645 15.78 -15.91 13.60
CA LEU A 645 16.32 -14.56 13.39
C LEU A 645 15.74 -13.52 14.37
N ALA A 646 14.47 -13.68 14.75
CA ALA A 646 13.76 -12.75 15.65
C ALA A 646 13.99 -13.05 17.15
N SER A 647 14.17 -14.33 17.51
CA SER A 647 14.26 -14.78 18.92
C SER A 647 15.66 -15.19 19.36
N GLY A 648 16.63 -15.20 18.44
CA GLY A 648 18.02 -15.54 18.73
C GLY A 648 18.70 -14.52 19.66
N VAL A 649 19.77 -14.94 20.34
CA VAL A 649 20.55 -14.09 21.26
C VAL A 649 21.19 -12.90 20.52
N ASP A 650 21.58 -13.10 19.26
CA ASP A 650 22.16 -12.07 18.39
C ASP A 650 21.09 -11.26 17.61
N GLN A 651 19.81 -11.37 18.00
CA GLN A 651 18.60 -10.81 17.38
C GLN A 651 18.86 -9.87 16.20
N LEU A 652 18.81 -10.41 14.98
CA LEU A 652 19.11 -9.64 13.76
C LEU A 652 17.90 -8.83 13.29
N ILE A 653 16.70 -9.35 13.54
CA ILE A 653 15.44 -8.72 13.17
C ILE A 653 14.60 -8.51 14.43
N ALA A 654 13.89 -7.40 14.48
CA ALA A 654 13.13 -7.05 15.67
C ALA A 654 11.77 -7.78 15.72
N ASP A 655 11.09 -7.85 14.57
CA ASP A 655 9.87 -8.64 14.39
C ASP A 655 9.65 -8.98 12.91
N TYR A 656 8.74 -9.92 12.63
CA TYR A 656 8.31 -10.23 11.26
C TYR A 656 6.84 -10.63 11.18
N GLU A 657 6.24 -10.36 10.01
CA GLU A 657 4.88 -10.79 9.67
C GLU A 657 4.86 -11.34 8.22
N ILE A 658 4.07 -12.38 7.97
CA ILE A 658 3.81 -12.87 6.62
C ILE A 658 2.37 -12.50 6.25
N ILE A 659 2.20 -11.57 5.30
CA ILE A 659 0.90 -11.04 4.89
C ILE A 659 0.80 -11.05 3.37
N ASP A 660 -0.27 -11.59 2.82
CA ASP A 660 -0.59 -11.50 1.38
C ASP A 660 0.54 -11.97 0.42
N GLY A 661 1.39 -12.91 0.87
CA GLY A 661 2.54 -13.39 0.09
C GLY A 661 3.80 -12.53 0.23
N HIS A 662 3.84 -11.61 1.18
CA HIS A 662 5.00 -10.79 1.53
C HIS A 662 5.56 -11.21 2.89
N VAL A 663 6.89 -11.25 3.01
CA VAL A 663 7.61 -11.34 4.28
C VAL A 663 8.00 -9.93 4.67
N VAL A 664 7.34 -9.38 5.68
CA VAL A 664 7.55 -8.01 6.16
C VAL A 664 8.34 -8.07 7.46
N ILE A 665 9.55 -7.50 7.45
CA ILE A 665 10.52 -7.60 8.54
C ILE A 665 10.78 -6.20 9.09
N GLN A 666 10.73 -6.05 10.42
CA GLN A 666 11.06 -4.80 11.11
C GLN A 666 12.46 -4.87 11.73
N ILE A 667 13.22 -3.79 11.61
CA ILE A 667 14.61 -3.68 12.06
C ILE A 667 14.83 -2.31 12.69
N ASP A 668 15.55 -2.27 13.82
CA ASP A 668 15.81 -1.02 14.56
C ASP A 668 16.61 0.01 13.76
N SER A 669 17.59 -0.43 12.95
CA SER A 669 18.39 0.46 12.10
C SER A 669 19.06 -0.30 10.95
N VAL A 670 19.11 0.32 9.77
CA VAL A 670 19.91 -0.15 8.62
C VAL A 670 21.23 0.63 8.59
N PRO A 671 22.40 -0.04 8.66
CA PRO A 671 23.70 0.63 8.64
C PRO A 671 23.96 1.42 7.35
N ALA A 672 24.73 2.50 7.45
CA ALA A 672 25.11 3.36 6.32
C ALA A 672 26.47 2.99 5.71
N ASP A 673 27.29 2.21 6.42
CA ASP A 673 28.66 1.83 6.05
C ASP A 673 28.73 0.43 5.42
N SER A 674 27.86 -0.49 5.87
CA SER A 674 27.83 -1.90 5.51
C SER A 674 26.42 -2.36 5.09
N PHE A 675 26.35 -3.53 4.44
CA PHE A 675 25.06 -4.16 4.13
C PHE A 675 24.59 -4.99 5.32
N LEU A 676 23.35 -4.76 5.74
CA LEU A 676 22.62 -5.67 6.63
C LEU A 676 21.85 -6.66 5.77
N CYS A 677 22.10 -7.96 5.97
CA CYS A 677 21.51 -9.03 5.16
C CYS A 677 20.66 -9.96 6.01
N VAL A 678 19.42 -10.17 5.60
CA VAL A 678 18.48 -11.13 6.20
C VAL A 678 18.24 -12.25 5.19
N GLY A 679 18.42 -13.50 5.61
CA GLY A 679 18.19 -14.62 4.71
C GLY A 679 17.56 -15.83 5.36
N PHE A 680 16.55 -16.37 4.70
CA PHE A 680 15.69 -17.45 5.17
C PHE A 680 15.42 -18.45 4.03
N ARG A 681 15.15 -19.70 4.41
CA ARG A 681 14.81 -20.76 3.45
C ARG A 681 13.44 -20.54 2.83
N ILE A 682 13.29 -21.01 1.59
CA ILE A 682 12.04 -20.94 0.84
C ILE A 682 11.66 -22.32 0.32
N SER A 683 10.36 -22.57 0.20
CA SER A 683 9.82 -23.82 -0.33
C SER A 683 8.85 -23.56 -1.47
N GLU A 684 8.83 -24.45 -2.46
CA GLU A 684 7.90 -24.38 -3.60
C GLU A 684 6.62 -25.17 -3.30
N LEU A 685 5.51 -24.46 -3.09
CA LEU A 685 4.18 -25.04 -2.87
C LEU A 685 3.62 -25.67 -4.15
N PHE A 686 3.77 -24.97 -5.27
CA PHE A 686 3.28 -25.42 -6.59
C PHE A 686 4.15 -24.86 -7.69
N HIS A 687 4.12 -25.56 -8.82
CA HIS A 687 4.96 -25.20 -9.95
C HIS A 687 4.35 -24.05 -10.73
N VAL A 688 5.15 -23.00 -10.95
CA VAL A 688 4.77 -21.84 -11.74
C VAL A 688 5.73 -21.68 -12.91
N GLY A 689 5.17 -21.54 -14.10
CA GLY A 689 5.89 -21.18 -15.32
C GLY A 689 5.68 -19.73 -15.67
N MET A 690 6.58 -19.19 -16.49
CA MET A 690 6.57 -17.78 -16.89
C MET A 690 6.51 -16.81 -15.69
N ARG A 691 7.19 -17.15 -14.58
CA ARG A 691 7.12 -16.40 -13.32
C ARG A 691 7.48 -14.94 -13.53
N ASN A 692 6.69 -14.09 -12.90
CA ASN A 692 6.96 -12.68 -12.81
C ASN A 692 7.94 -12.39 -11.66
N PRO A 693 8.90 -11.45 -11.81
CA PRO A 693 9.75 -11.03 -10.71
C PRO A 693 8.91 -10.46 -9.57
N ALA A 694 9.36 -10.69 -8.33
CA ALA A 694 8.75 -10.07 -7.16
C ALA A 694 9.48 -8.78 -6.79
N THR A 695 8.96 -8.08 -5.78
CA THR A 695 9.49 -6.79 -5.33
C THR A 695 10.19 -6.93 -3.99
N PHE A 696 11.28 -6.21 -3.80
CA PHE A 696 11.93 -6.02 -2.52
C PHE A 696 11.98 -4.52 -2.22
N THR A 697 11.26 -4.10 -1.18
CA THR A 697 11.11 -2.70 -0.78
C THR A 697 11.66 -2.48 0.61
N VAL A 698 12.43 -1.40 0.81
CA VAL A 698 12.89 -0.96 2.12
C VAL A 698 12.49 0.48 2.35
N TYR A 699 11.96 0.81 3.53
CA TYR A 699 11.56 2.16 3.90
C TYR A 699 11.72 2.43 5.40
N GLU A 700 11.89 3.70 5.79
CA GLU A 700 11.84 4.10 7.21
C GLU A 700 10.39 4.11 7.70
N TYR A 701 10.12 3.54 8.88
CA TYR A 701 8.78 3.38 9.45
C TYR A 701 8.09 4.74 9.70
N HIS A 702 8.84 5.70 10.24
CA HIS A 702 8.39 7.07 10.53
C HIS A 702 8.52 8.06 9.38
N ALA A 703 9.27 7.71 8.33
CA ALA A 703 9.42 8.51 7.13
C ALA A 703 9.29 7.63 5.87
N PRO A 704 8.09 7.08 5.57
CA PRO A 704 7.95 6.16 4.44
C PRO A 704 8.24 6.80 3.08
N ASP A 705 8.35 8.12 2.98
CA ASP A 705 8.86 8.82 1.80
C ASP A 705 10.32 8.45 1.48
N LYS A 706 11.13 8.13 2.49
CA LYS A 706 12.45 7.54 2.31
C LYS A 706 12.31 6.04 2.07
N ARG A 707 12.43 5.64 0.81
CA ARG A 707 12.29 4.24 0.41
C ARG A 707 13.18 3.87 -0.76
N CYS A 708 13.26 2.58 -1.04
CA CYS A 708 13.71 2.08 -2.33
C CYS A 708 13.02 0.75 -2.63
N THR A 709 12.72 0.50 -3.90
CA THR A 709 12.13 -0.75 -4.38
C THR A 709 12.91 -1.27 -5.57
N ILE A 710 13.27 -2.55 -5.54
CA ILE A 710 13.87 -3.27 -6.67
C ILE A 710 13.05 -4.52 -7.02
N PHE A 711 13.19 -4.99 -8.26
CA PHE A 711 12.65 -6.28 -8.68
C PHE A 711 13.70 -7.37 -8.55
N TYR A 712 13.26 -8.59 -8.26
CA TYR A 712 14.14 -9.75 -8.24
C TYR A 712 13.44 -11.03 -8.71
N ASN A 713 14.22 -11.95 -9.27
CA ASN A 713 13.77 -13.29 -9.61
C ASN A 713 14.61 -14.32 -8.84
N PRO A 714 14.00 -15.17 -7.99
CA PRO A 714 14.74 -16.20 -7.26
C PRO A 714 15.43 -17.24 -8.17
N TYR A 715 14.98 -17.42 -9.41
CA TYR A 715 15.55 -18.41 -10.34
C TYR A 715 16.56 -17.81 -11.35
N GLY A 716 17.00 -16.56 -11.15
CA GLY A 716 17.92 -15.86 -12.06
C GLY A 716 17.25 -15.35 -13.34
N ASP A 717 18.07 -14.96 -14.33
CA ASP A 717 17.62 -14.48 -15.64
C ASP A 717 17.32 -15.62 -16.64
N GLU A 718 17.44 -16.88 -16.21
CA GLU A 718 17.26 -18.06 -17.07
C GLU A 718 15.84 -18.18 -17.60
N LYS A 719 15.75 -18.68 -18.84
CA LYS A 719 14.58 -18.69 -19.72
C LYS A 719 13.33 -19.14 -18.98
N LEU A 720 12.36 -18.21 -18.94
CA LEU A 720 10.95 -18.43 -18.68
C LEU A 720 10.52 -19.86 -19.06
N VAL A 721 10.40 -20.73 -18.05
CA VAL A 721 10.04 -22.14 -18.27
C VAL A 721 8.57 -22.18 -18.72
N ARG A 722 8.35 -22.64 -19.96
CA ARG A 722 7.02 -22.93 -20.49
C ARG A 722 6.58 -24.29 -19.94
N LEU A 723 5.43 -24.35 -19.27
CA LEU A 723 4.82 -25.59 -18.76
C LEU A 723 3.93 -26.29 -19.79
N CYS A 724 3.91 -25.78 -21.03
CA CYS A 724 3.14 -26.32 -22.13
C CYS A 724 4.07 -26.64 -23.30
N GLU A 725 3.72 -27.67 -24.08
CA GLU A 725 4.46 -28.05 -25.29
C GLU A 725 3.53 -28.07 -26.52
N GLY A 726 4.02 -27.55 -27.65
CA GLY A 726 3.30 -27.56 -28.93
C GLY A 726 1.88 -26.97 -28.87
N ASN A 727 0.88 -27.74 -29.32
CA ASN A 727 -0.53 -27.33 -29.37
C ASN A 727 -1.16 -27.08 -27.99
N GLU A 728 -0.49 -27.44 -26.89
CA GLU A 728 -0.95 -27.12 -25.54
C GLU A 728 -0.76 -25.63 -25.21
N CYS A 729 0.18 -24.93 -25.86
CA CYS A 729 0.48 -23.52 -25.60
C CYS A 729 -0.49 -22.51 -26.25
N LYS A 730 -1.64 -22.93 -26.78
CA LYS A 730 -2.64 -22.01 -27.37
C LYS A 730 -3.04 -20.87 -26.43
N CYS A 731 -3.01 -21.08 -25.11
CA CYS A 731 -3.28 -20.05 -24.13
C CYS A 731 -2.26 -18.89 -24.18
N MET A 732 -1.00 -19.15 -24.54
CA MET A 732 0.04 -18.11 -24.65
C MET A 732 -0.18 -17.19 -25.85
N GLU A 733 -0.77 -17.73 -26.93
CA GLU A 733 -1.14 -16.94 -28.11
C GLU A 733 -2.22 -15.90 -27.80
N ALA A 734 -2.95 -16.05 -26.69
CA ALA A 734 -3.96 -15.10 -26.25
C ALA A 734 -3.38 -13.85 -25.54
N GLU A 735 -2.15 -13.92 -25.02
CA GLU A 735 -1.48 -12.76 -24.39
C GLU A 735 -0.45 -12.08 -25.30
N CYS A 736 0.27 -12.84 -26.11
CA CYS A 736 1.44 -12.36 -26.85
C CYS A 736 1.12 -12.02 -28.31
N SER A 737 1.74 -10.94 -28.81
CA SER A 737 1.71 -10.58 -30.24
C SER A 737 2.33 -11.67 -31.11
N ARG A 738 1.99 -11.65 -32.41
CA ARG A 738 2.59 -12.53 -33.42
C ARG A 738 3.38 -11.68 -34.41
N ILE A 739 4.63 -12.06 -34.62
CA ILE A 739 5.45 -11.53 -35.71
C ILE A 739 5.26 -12.43 -36.92
N GLN A 740 4.96 -11.83 -38.07
CA GLN A 740 4.83 -12.56 -39.33
C GLN A 740 6.19 -13.10 -39.78
N GLY A 741 6.18 -14.17 -40.56
CA GLY A 741 7.40 -14.72 -41.16
C GLY A 741 8.14 -13.65 -41.95
N ARG A 742 9.47 -13.58 -41.81
CA ARG A 742 10.28 -12.66 -42.63
C ARG A 742 10.13 -13.02 -44.10
N LEU A 743 9.77 -12.03 -44.92
CA LEU A 743 9.53 -12.19 -46.36
C LEU A 743 8.47 -13.27 -46.69
N ASP A 744 7.43 -13.40 -45.85
CA ASP A 744 6.34 -14.34 -46.08
C ASP A 744 5.49 -13.92 -47.30
N GLN A 745 5.64 -14.68 -48.39
CA GLN A 745 4.95 -14.42 -49.65
C GLN A 745 3.48 -14.87 -49.65
N SER A 746 3.04 -15.63 -48.64
CA SER A 746 1.65 -16.07 -48.53
C SER A 746 0.70 -14.94 -48.12
N ILE A 747 1.24 -13.86 -47.54
CA ILE A 747 0.48 -12.70 -47.10
C ILE A 747 0.29 -11.74 -48.28
N THR A 748 -0.94 -11.68 -48.79
CA THR A 748 -1.35 -10.76 -49.86
C THR A 748 -1.67 -9.35 -49.35
N ALA A 749 -1.76 -8.37 -50.25
CA ALA A 749 -2.18 -7.01 -49.90
C ALA A 749 -3.60 -6.99 -49.30
N ASP A 750 -4.52 -7.81 -49.83
CA ASP A 750 -5.88 -7.96 -49.30
C ASP A 750 -5.92 -8.46 -47.87
N ILE A 751 -5.10 -9.45 -47.50
CA ILE A 751 -5.03 -9.97 -46.11
C ILE A 751 -4.55 -8.85 -45.16
N ARG A 752 -3.53 -8.08 -45.58
CA ARG A 752 -3.05 -6.93 -44.79
C ARG A 752 -4.12 -5.86 -44.66
N ARG A 753 -4.89 -5.59 -45.71
CA ARG A 753 -6.01 -4.64 -45.72
C ARG A 753 -7.14 -5.09 -44.82
N GLU A 754 -7.56 -6.35 -44.91
CA GLU A 754 -8.58 -6.91 -44.02
C GLU A 754 -8.15 -6.82 -42.55
N ALA A 755 -6.88 -7.12 -42.24
CA ALA A 755 -6.32 -6.95 -40.89
C ALA A 755 -6.31 -5.48 -40.46
N ALA A 756 -5.82 -4.56 -41.30
CA ALA A 756 -5.78 -3.13 -41.03
C ALA A 756 -7.19 -2.52 -40.85
N CYS A 757 -8.18 -3.05 -41.55
CA CYS A 757 -9.57 -2.56 -41.56
C CYS A 757 -10.49 -3.25 -40.56
N GLN A 758 -9.98 -4.11 -39.68
CA GLN A 758 -10.76 -4.57 -38.54
C GLN A 758 -11.21 -3.37 -37.68
N ASN A 759 -12.47 -3.41 -37.23
CA ASN A 759 -13.12 -2.30 -36.52
C ASN A 759 -12.38 -1.86 -35.25
N ASP A 760 -11.63 -2.78 -34.65
CA ASP A 760 -10.92 -2.59 -33.40
C ASP A 760 -9.44 -2.19 -33.58
N ILE A 761 -8.88 -2.27 -34.80
CA ILE A 761 -7.55 -1.76 -35.11
C ILE A 761 -7.60 -0.23 -35.21
N ALA A 762 -6.98 0.43 -34.23
CA ALA A 762 -6.96 1.87 -34.12
C ALA A 762 -5.84 2.50 -34.96
N TYR A 763 -4.67 1.87 -35.08
CA TYR A 763 -3.52 2.46 -35.74
C TYR A 763 -2.79 1.49 -36.66
N VAL A 764 -2.17 2.04 -37.71
CA VAL A 764 -1.31 1.32 -38.67
C VAL A 764 -0.12 2.22 -39.01
N TYR A 765 1.08 1.85 -38.53
CA TYR A 765 2.29 2.66 -38.65
C TYR A 765 3.45 1.87 -39.25
N LYS A 766 4.27 2.57 -40.03
CA LYS A 766 5.63 2.15 -40.36
C LYS A 766 6.60 2.81 -39.38
N VAL A 767 7.40 2.03 -38.68
CA VAL A 767 8.27 2.52 -37.60
C VAL A 767 9.70 2.04 -37.77
N ASN A 768 10.65 2.79 -37.22
CA ASN A 768 12.05 2.39 -37.07
C ASN A 768 12.38 2.22 -35.59
N ILE A 769 12.91 1.07 -35.19
CA ILE A 769 13.24 0.81 -33.78
C ILE A 769 14.59 1.47 -33.44
N LEU A 770 14.62 2.30 -32.41
CA LEU A 770 15.82 3.03 -31.98
C LEU A 770 16.58 2.28 -30.90
N SER A 771 15.88 1.81 -29.86
CA SER A 771 16.51 1.13 -28.73
C SER A 771 15.57 0.13 -28.07
N ARG A 772 16.17 -0.85 -27.38
CA ARG A 772 15.50 -1.85 -26.55
C ARG A 772 15.96 -1.69 -25.11
N ARG A 773 15.02 -1.69 -24.17
CA ARG A 773 15.29 -1.68 -22.73
C ARG A 773 14.39 -2.68 -22.03
N GLU A 774 14.93 -3.42 -21.07
CA GLU A 774 14.15 -4.28 -20.19
C GLU A 774 13.88 -3.56 -18.88
N GLU A 775 12.65 -3.59 -18.39
CA GLU A 775 12.26 -2.93 -17.15
C GLU A 775 11.17 -3.75 -16.45
N GLY A 776 11.51 -4.31 -15.29
CA GLY A 776 10.61 -5.18 -14.53
C GLY A 776 10.08 -6.34 -15.37
N HIS A 777 8.76 -6.36 -15.57
CA HIS A 777 8.04 -7.42 -16.30
C HIS A 777 7.99 -7.21 -17.81
N PHE A 778 8.50 -6.09 -18.32
CA PHE A 778 8.25 -5.64 -19.69
C PHE A 778 9.54 -5.31 -20.45
N VAL A 779 9.46 -5.39 -21.78
CA VAL A 779 10.47 -4.89 -22.71
C VAL A 779 9.89 -3.67 -23.41
N LYS A 780 10.61 -2.56 -23.32
CA LYS A 780 10.29 -1.29 -23.98
C LYS A 780 11.15 -1.11 -25.22
N TYR A 781 10.51 -0.80 -26.33
CA TYR A 781 11.17 -0.40 -27.56
C TYR A 781 10.87 1.07 -27.83
N SER A 782 11.91 1.91 -27.83
CA SER A 782 11.78 3.27 -28.36
C SER A 782 11.86 3.18 -29.89
N ALA A 783 10.95 3.87 -30.58
CA ALA A 783 10.85 3.84 -32.03
C ALA A 783 10.47 5.22 -32.58
N THR A 784 10.90 5.52 -33.80
CA THR A 784 10.45 6.70 -34.55
C THR A 784 9.40 6.29 -35.56
N ILE A 785 8.32 7.05 -35.65
CA ILE A 785 7.30 6.86 -36.69
C ILE A 785 7.85 7.38 -38.02
N LEU A 786 8.01 6.47 -38.98
CA LEU A 786 8.42 6.80 -40.35
C LEU A 786 7.22 7.24 -41.17
N ASP A 787 6.13 6.46 -41.21
CA ASP A 787 4.91 6.79 -41.96
C ASP A 787 3.66 6.32 -41.21
N LEU A 788 2.52 6.99 -41.43
CA LEU A 788 1.25 6.70 -40.78
C LEU A 788 0.17 6.44 -41.83
N TYR A 789 -0.44 5.25 -41.79
CA TYR A 789 -1.41 4.82 -42.81
C TYR A 789 -2.85 4.81 -42.29
N LYS A 790 -3.06 4.52 -41.00
CA LYS A 790 -4.37 4.63 -40.31
C LYS A 790 -4.20 5.37 -38.99
N ARG A 791 -5.09 6.33 -38.71
CA ARG A 791 -5.04 7.15 -37.50
C ARG A 791 -6.08 6.70 -36.47
N GLY A 792 -5.60 6.42 -35.25
CA GLY A 792 -6.46 6.17 -34.09
C GLY A 792 -6.85 7.46 -33.37
N GLN A 793 -7.63 7.35 -32.30
CA GLN A 793 -8.09 8.50 -31.50
C GLN A 793 -6.95 9.24 -30.74
N ALA A 794 -5.74 8.66 -30.63
CA ALA A 794 -4.58 9.23 -29.94
C ALA A 794 -3.39 9.46 -30.91
N PHE A 795 -3.12 10.72 -31.25
CA PHE A 795 -2.22 11.08 -32.36
C PHE A 795 -0.76 11.31 -31.93
N ALA A 796 0.14 10.40 -32.31
CA ALA A 796 1.56 10.71 -32.51
C ALA A 796 1.77 11.23 -33.94
N GLU A 797 2.65 12.21 -34.13
CA GLU A 797 2.95 12.79 -35.45
C GLU A 797 4.09 12.03 -36.15
N LYS A 798 4.25 12.26 -37.45
CA LYS A 798 5.39 11.75 -38.22
C LYS A 798 6.68 12.26 -37.56
N ASN A 799 7.69 11.39 -37.44
CA ASN A 799 8.95 11.63 -36.74
C ASN A 799 8.86 11.77 -35.21
N ASN A 800 7.69 11.57 -34.58
CA ASN A 800 7.65 11.50 -33.12
C ASN A 800 8.32 10.22 -32.63
N GLU A 801 8.98 10.33 -31.48
CA GLU A 801 9.43 9.19 -30.70
C GLU A 801 8.25 8.60 -29.92
N ILE A 802 8.04 7.30 -30.09
CA ILE A 802 7.00 6.51 -29.42
C ILE A 802 7.62 5.32 -28.71
N THR A 803 6.88 4.76 -27.75
CA THR A 803 7.33 3.58 -27.01
C THR A 803 6.39 2.40 -27.24
N PHE A 804 6.91 1.29 -27.74
CA PHE A 804 6.20 0.01 -27.74
C PHE A 804 6.54 -0.77 -26.48
N VAL A 805 5.57 -1.48 -25.92
CA VAL A 805 5.74 -2.27 -24.68
C VAL A 805 5.21 -3.68 -24.91
N LYS A 806 6.08 -4.68 -24.72
CA LYS A 806 5.68 -6.11 -24.69
C LYS A 806 5.98 -6.72 -23.33
N LYS A 807 5.27 -7.78 -22.95
CA LYS A 807 5.66 -8.59 -21.80
C LYS A 807 6.98 -9.31 -22.10
N LYS A 808 7.88 -9.41 -21.11
CA LYS A 808 9.13 -10.19 -21.22
C LYS A 808 8.85 -11.67 -21.46
N THR A 809 7.70 -12.16 -20.98
CA THR A 809 7.18 -13.52 -21.21
C THR A 809 6.95 -13.86 -22.69
N CYS A 810 6.74 -12.85 -23.55
CA CYS A 810 6.55 -13.03 -24.99
C CYS A 810 7.89 -13.07 -25.73
N THR A 811 8.49 -14.26 -25.80
CA THR A 811 9.78 -14.48 -26.48
C THR A 811 9.68 -14.55 -28.00
N ASP A 812 8.50 -14.85 -28.55
CA ASP A 812 8.33 -15.09 -29.99
C ASP A 812 8.40 -13.81 -30.83
N VAL A 813 8.31 -12.63 -30.19
CA VAL A 813 8.36 -11.31 -30.86
C VAL A 813 9.57 -10.53 -30.36
N GLU A 814 10.67 -10.54 -31.12
CA GLU A 814 11.84 -9.69 -30.84
C GLU A 814 12.05 -8.68 -31.96
N LEU A 815 12.05 -7.39 -31.59
CA LEU A 815 12.26 -6.29 -32.53
C LEU A 815 13.71 -5.82 -32.42
N SER A 816 14.41 -5.76 -33.55
CA SER A 816 15.83 -5.40 -33.57
C SER A 816 16.02 -3.88 -33.71
N PRO A 817 16.90 -3.24 -32.89
CA PRO A 817 17.27 -1.84 -33.09
C PRO A 817 17.88 -1.61 -34.48
N GLY A 818 17.46 -0.53 -35.15
CA GLY A 818 17.89 -0.15 -36.50
C GLY A 818 17.07 -0.77 -37.64
N GLU A 819 16.16 -1.71 -37.36
CA GLU A 819 15.26 -2.29 -38.35
C GLU A 819 13.90 -1.57 -38.40
N GLN A 820 13.23 -1.68 -39.56
CA GLN A 820 11.92 -1.11 -39.81
C GLN A 820 10.83 -2.17 -39.72
N TYR A 821 9.65 -1.79 -39.24
CA TYR A 821 8.50 -2.69 -39.08
C TYR A 821 7.19 -1.99 -39.44
N LEU A 822 6.26 -2.76 -40.00
CA LEU A 822 4.84 -2.43 -40.07
C LEU A 822 4.16 -2.94 -38.81
N ILE A 823 3.54 -2.05 -38.04
CA ILE A 823 2.85 -2.40 -36.80
C ILE A 823 1.42 -1.88 -36.85
N MET A 824 0.46 -2.78 -36.62
CA MET A 824 -0.97 -2.48 -36.53
C MET A 824 -1.50 -2.91 -35.17
N GLY A 825 -2.26 -2.06 -34.49
CA GLY A 825 -2.76 -2.38 -33.16
C GLY A 825 -4.00 -1.61 -32.74
N LYS A 826 -4.56 -2.02 -31.60
CA LYS A 826 -5.86 -1.56 -31.08
C LYS A 826 -5.77 -0.42 -30.09
N GLU A 827 -4.75 -0.44 -29.23
CA GLU A 827 -4.68 0.44 -28.07
C GLU A 827 -3.46 1.37 -28.12
N ALA A 828 -3.64 2.57 -27.61
CA ALA A 828 -2.58 3.57 -27.46
C ALA A 828 -2.82 4.38 -26.19
N LEU A 829 -1.82 4.48 -25.33
CA LEU A 829 -1.86 5.32 -24.13
C LEU A 829 -1.22 6.66 -24.45
N LYS A 830 -2.00 7.74 -24.32
CA LYS A 830 -1.52 9.12 -24.43
C LYS A 830 -1.15 9.65 -23.04
N ILE A 831 0.13 9.86 -22.81
CA ILE A 831 0.69 10.28 -21.53
C ILE A 831 1.10 11.76 -21.62
N SER A 832 0.59 12.59 -20.71
CA SER A 832 0.95 14.01 -20.64
C SER A 832 2.17 14.24 -19.76
N ILE A 833 3.22 14.87 -20.30
CA ILE A 833 4.45 15.23 -19.58
C ILE A 833 4.67 16.74 -19.73
N GLY A 834 4.32 17.50 -18.69
CA GLY A 834 4.35 18.96 -18.74
C GLY A 834 3.43 19.48 -19.84
N TYR A 835 4.02 20.12 -20.86
CA TYR A 835 3.31 20.64 -22.05
C TYR A 835 3.41 19.72 -23.27
N SER A 836 4.07 18.56 -23.15
CA SER A 836 4.29 17.60 -24.23
C SER A 836 3.48 16.32 -24.02
N PHE A 837 3.30 15.54 -25.09
CA PHE A 837 2.66 14.23 -25.03
C PHE A 837 3.64 13.13 -25.45
N ARG A 838 3.64 12.02 -24.72
CA ARG A 838 4.28 10.78 -25.14
C ARG A 838 3.22 9.71 -25.37
N PHE A 839 3.52 8.80 -26.29
CA PHE A 839 2.59 7.74 -26.67
C PHE A 839 3.23 6.39 -26.38
N GLN A 840 2.48 5.54 -25.68
CA GLN A 840 2.87 4.18 -25.33
C GLN A 840 1.90 3.19 -25.96
N TYR A 841 2.42 2.22 -26.71
CA TYR A 841 1.65 1.26 -27.49
C TYR A 841 1.92 -0.16 -26.98
N PRO A 842 0.94 -0.86 -26.40
CA PRO A 842 1.12 -2.26 -26.04
C PRO A 842 1.19 -3.16 -27.27
N LEU A 843 2.10 -4.14 -27.25
CA LEU A 843 2.21 -5.21 -28.25
C LEU A 843 1.56 -6.48 -27.68
N ASP A 844 0.30 -6.70 -28.03
CA ASP A 844 -0.53 -7.79 -27.52
C ASP A 844 -0.93 -8.78 -28.62
N SER A 845 -1.69 -9.82 -28.27
CA SER A 845 -2.19 -10.85 -29.21
C SER A 845 -2.97 -10.34 -30.42
N SER A 846 -3.43 -9.09 -30.37
CA SER A 846 -4.18 -8.47 -31.45
C SER A 846 -3.32 -7.55 -32.32
N THR A 847 -2.05 -7.41 -31.98
CA THR A 847 -1.09 -6.58 -32.70
C THR A 847 -0.47 -7.36 -33.86
N TRP A 848 -0.59 -6.83 -35.06
CA TRP A 848 0.10 -7.34 -36.25
C TRP A 848 1.48 -6.70 -36.35
N ILE A 849 2.51 -7.52 -36.48
CA ILE A 849 3.89 -7.05 -36.62
C ILE A 849 4.52 -7.74 -37.83
N GLU A 850 5.04 -6.95 -38.76
CA GLU A 850 5.68 -7.45 -39.98
C GLU A 850 6.95 -6.68 -40.26
N TRP A 851 8.04 -7.39 -40.59
CA TRP A 851 9.34 -6.77 -40.87
C TRP A 851 9.31 -6.03 -42.21
N TRP A 852 9.80 -4.79 -42.22
CA TRP A 852 9.87 -3.94 -43.40
C TRP A 852 11.33 -3.82 -43.89
N PRO A 853 11.66 -4.27 -45.11
CA PRO A 853 13.02 -4.18 -45.63
C PRO A 853 13.47 -2.73 -45.86
N SER A 854 14.65 -2.35 -45.34
CA SER A 854 15.24 -1.02 -45.59
C SER A 854 16.12 -0.97 -46.85
N ASN A 855 16.51 -2.12 -47.41
CA ASN A 855 17.37 -2.23 -48.59
C ASN A 855 16.85 -3.31 -49.55
N THR A 856 17.00 -3.09 -50.85
CA THR A 856 16.54 -3.98 -51.94
C THR A 856 17.53 -5.10 -52.28
N ALA A 857 18.63 -5.23 -51.51
CA ALA A 857 19.75 -6.12 -51.81
C ALA A 857 19.49 -7.64 -51.63
N CYS A 858 18.24 -8.08 -51.44
CA CYS A 858 17.90 -9.50 -51.38
C CYS A 858 16.98 -9.93 -52.54
N THR A 859 17.12 -11.18 -52.99
CA THR A 859 16.48 -11.74 -54.20
C THR A 859 14.96 -11.59 -54.26
N PHE A 860 14.28 -11.61 -53.10
CA PHE A 860 12.82 -11.46 -53.01
C PHE A 860 12.37 -10.16 -52.34
N CYS A 861 13.32 -9.30 -51.94
CA CYS A 861 13.01 -8.06 -51.21
C CYS A 861 12.23 -7.08 -52.08
N GLN A 862 12.57 -6.98 -53.37
CA GLN A 862 11.93 -6.01 -54.25
C GLN A 862 10.48 -6.38 -54.56
N GLU A 863 10.19 -7.66 -54.81
CA GLU A 863 8.80 -8.12 -55.00
C GLU A 863 7.97 -7.98 -53.73
N PHE A 864 8.55 -8.30 -52.57
CA PHE A 864 7.88 -8.13 -51.28
C PHE A 864 7.62 -6.65 -50.95
N LEU A 865 8.59 -5.76 -51.22
CA LEU A 865 8.43 -4.31 -51.06
C LEU A 865 7.31 -3.77 -51.95
N ASN A 866 7.27 -4.16 -53.23
CA ASN A 866 6.19 -3.76 -54.13
C ASN A 866 4.82 -4.16 -53.56
N ARG A 867 4.66 -5.38 -53.03
CA ARG A 867 3.38 -5.82 -52.41
C ARG A 867 3.03 -5.04 -51.12
N MET A 868 4.03 -4.66 -50.34
CA MET A 868 3.84 -3.83 -49.15
C MET A 868 3.45 -2.40 -49.53
N GLU A 869 4.04 -1.87 -50.60
CA GLU A 869 3.71 -0.56 -51.18
C GLU A 869 2.30 -0.58 -51.81
N ASP A 870 1.94 -1.62 -52.57
CA ASP A 870 0.58 -1.82 -53.11
C ASP A 870 -0.48 -1.78 -52.01
N PHE A 871 -0.22 -2.48 -50.89
CA PHE A 871 -1.10 -2.45 -49.72
C PHE A 871 -1.23 -1.03 -49.13
N VAL A 872 -0.11 -0.31 -49.00
CA VAL A 872 -0.10 1.05 -48.45
C VAL A 872 -0.85 2.02 -49.37
N GLU A 873 -0.60 1.96 -50.67
CA GLU A 873 -1.28 2.78 -51.66
C GLU A 873 -2.78 2.51 -51.66
N ASP A 874 -3.20 1.24 -51.67
CA ASP A 874 -4.61 0.87 -51.62
C ASP A 874 -5.28 1.34 -50.32
N LEU A 875 -4.64 1.16 -49.16
CA LEU A 875 -5.18 1.62 -47.88
C LEU A 875 -5.32 3.15 -47.82
N ILE A 876 -4.39 3.90 -48.43
CA ILE A 876 -4.44 5.37 -48.47
C ILE A 876 -5.52 5.88 -49.45
N ILE A 877 -5.67 5.23 -50.61
CA ILE A 877 -6.58 5.66 -51.68
C ILE A 877 -8.02 5.22 -51.38
N SER A 878 -8.20 3.93 -51.08
CA SER A 878 -9.51 3.30 -50.93
C SER A 878 -10.05 3.44 -49.51
N GLY A 879 -9.16 3.57 -48.52
CA GLY A 879 -9.53 3.55 -47.11
C GLY A 879 -10.04 2.19 -46.62
N CYS A 880 -10.48 2.17 -45.37
CA CYS A 880 -11.46 1.22 -44.87
C CYS A 880 -12.84 1.88 -44.99
#